data_AF-A0A453JKH3-F1
#
_entry.id   AF-A0A453JKH3-F1
#
_cell.length_a   1.000
_cell.length_b   1.000
_cell.length_c   1.000
_cell.angle_alpha   90.00
_cell.angle_beta   90.00
_cell.angle_gamma   90.00
#
_symmetry.space_group_name_H-M   'P 1'
#
loop_
_entity.id
_entity.type
_entity.pdbx_description
1 polymer ?
#
loop_
_entity_poly.entity_id
_entity_poly.type
_entity_poly.pdbx_seq_one_letter_code
_entity_poly.pdbx_strand_id
1 'polypeptide(L)'
;LATSFIGGPRDMRRRYMDAMALVRRYGKPDIFLTMTCNPNWDEIRQELYPGQTPQDRPDLVVRVFRAKLEELKNKLLKKDILGKVRAYVYVVEFQKRGLPHAHFLLIMEGRYKLTCPEQYDRLISAELPNKKKYPELYKLVVKHMMHGPCGALNPECPCTKGRPSCKNHYPRPFNAATLQGKDSYPLYRRREDGCKAMVRKEWLDNRWVVPYNPHLLRYFNCHINVEACGSIKAVKYLFKYIYKGHDRASIAVSEADKNGDIDEIKQYRDARWVTPPEALWRIYGFELSKNSPPVKQLQLHLPNMHMVSFQAAQNIERVVNREGVEKSMLTEYFEANRLHEDARSILYRDFPEWYTWQTSRNNKYWRKRVRDTGGQIGRIVSAHPAEGERYYLRVLLNHVTHATSYEDLRTVNGEILPTFHEAAERRGLIEGDNTLDESLTESTLYEMPSSLRRLFATILVFCEPSDVRGLWEKHLDAMSEDYRRSNPSKVAVEQLVLIDIRNMLQSMGKEIESFPLPDIQEEYDTSIGVTREIFEESTIELNVEDTYLSDSLNSDQRAAYDEIMSAIDRDEGGVFFVDGPGGTGKTFLYRALLAVVRGQKKIAIATATSGVAASIMPGGRTTHSRFKIPLGIDDGGFCSFTKQSGTAKLLQSASLIIWDEASMTKRQAVEALDNSMRDVMSRPDLPFGGKTVVFGGDFRQVLPVVRKGSRAQIINSSLRRSYLWDSMRHLKLVRNMRAHSDPWFAEYLLHIGDGKEETNRDGEVAFQTRYVCQELGRTLTLIH
;
A
#
# COMPACT_ATOMS: atom_id res chain seq x y z
N LEU A 1 -4.85 11.00 -12.41
CA LEU A 1 -6.28 10.94 -12.79
C LEU A 1 -7.18 11.35 -11.62
N ALA A 2 -8.23 12.13 -11.88
CA ALA A 2 -9.18 12.62 -10.88
C ALA A 2 -10.08 11.52 -10.31
N THR A 3 -10.82 11.81 -9.23
CA THR A 3 -11.82 10.90 -8.63
C THR A 3 -13.02 10.63 -9.54
N SER A 4 -13.23 11.44 -10.57
CA SER A 4 -14.25 11.25 -11.61
C SER A 4 -13.91 10.12 -12.59
N PHE A 5 -12.63 9.71 -12.67
CA PHE A 5 -12.20 8.63 -13.55
C PHE A 5 -12.54 7.26 -12.95
N ILE A 6 -13.64 6.67 -13.41
CA ILE A 6 -14.17 5.40 -12.91
C ILE A 6 -13.14 4.28 -13.09
N GLY A 7 -12.87 3.54 -12.00
CA GLY A 7 -11.86 2.48 -11.98
C GLY A 7 -10.43 2.95 -11.77
N GLY A 8 -10.17 4.26 -11.62
CA GLY A 8 -8.87 4.78 -11.21
C GLY A 8 -8.61 4.61 -9.71
N PRO A 9 -7.34 4.66 -9.25
CA PRO A 9 -6.99 4.52 -7.83
C PRO A 9 -7.74 5.49 -6.90
N ARG A 10 -7.92 6.74 -7.33
CA ARG A 10 -8.65 7.76 -6.55
C ARG A 10 -10.16 7.50 -6.47
N ASP A 11 -10.79 7.04 -7.57
CA ASP A 11 -12.20 6.64 -7.59
C ASP A 11 -12.45 5.44 -6.66
N MET A 12 -11.61 4.41 -6.77
CA MET A 12 -11.74 3.22 -5.92
C MET A 12 -11.56 3.56 -4.44
N ARG A 13 -10.55 4.39 -4.10
CA ARG A 13 -10.35 4.90 -2.72
C ARG A 13 -11.57 5.64 -2.21
N ARG A 14 -12.17 6.50 -3.02
CA ARG A 14 -13.43 7.20 -2.68
C ARG A 14 -14.55 6.20 -2.37
N ARG A 15 -14.83 5.24 -3.25
CA ARG A 15 -15.93 4.28 -3.05
C ARG A 15 -15.75 3.42 -1.80
N TYR A 16 -14.51 3.02 -1.50
CA TYR A 16 -14.18 2.32 -0.25
C TYR A 16 -14.50 3.19 0.97
N MET A 17 -14.07 4.45 0.97
CA MET A 17 -14.37 5.40 2.05
C MET A 17 -15.87 5.65 2.20
N ASP A 18 -16.62 5.69 1.10
CA ASP A 18 -18.07 5.84 1.13
C ASP A 18 -18.76 4.62 1.76
N ALA A 19 -18.32 3.39 1.42
CA ALA A 19 -18.83 2.19 2.08
C ALA A 19 -18.50 2.16 3.59
N MET A 20 -17.31 2.64 3.97
CA MET A 20 -16.93 2.78 5.37
C MET A 20 -17.80 3.80 6.12
N ALA A 21 -18.29 4.86 5.46
CA ALA A 21 -19.23 5.80 6.06
C ALA A 21 -20.57 5.11 6.42
N LEU A 22 -21.05 4.19 5.58
CA LEU A 22 -22.23 3.37 5.91
C LEU A 22 -21.96 2.46 7.11
N VAL A 23 -20.79 1.82 7.17
CA VAL A 23 -20.41 0.97 8.30
C VAL A 23 -20.30 1.75 9.60
N ARG A 24 -19.72 2.96 9.56
CA ARG A 24 -19.68 3.86 10.72
C ARG A 24 -21.09 4.19 11.22
N ARG A 25 -22.02 4.44 10.31
CA ARG A 25 -23.38 4.90 10.63
C ARG A 25 -24.32 3.78 11.09
N TYR A 26 -24.24 2.62 10.45
CA TYR A 26 -25.20 1.52 10.63
C TYR A 26 -24.59 0.24 11.20
N GLY A 27 -23.28 0.24 11.45
CA GLY A 27 -22.55 -0.91 11.93
C GLY A 27 -22.03 -1.81 10.81
N LYS A 28 -21.39 -2.91 11.21
CA LYS A 28 -20.79 -3.90 10.29
C LYS A 28 -21.85 -4.57 9.39
N PRO A 29 -21.49 -4.98 8.16
CA PRO A 29 -22.37 -5.78 7.30
C PRO A 29 -22.71 -7.12 7.96
N ASP A 30 -23.94 -7.56 7.79
CA ASP A 30 -24.48 -8.80 8.37
C ASP A 30 -24.60 -9.95 7.35
N ILE A 31 -24.75 -9.63 6.06
CA ILE A 31 -24.83 -10.64 4.98
C ILE A 31 -23.89 -10.25 3.83
N PHE A 32 -23.12 -11.22 3.36
CA PHE A 32 -22.37 -11.17 2.11
C PHE A 32 -23.03 -12.09 1.09
N LEU A 33 -23.43 -11.54 -0.05
CA LEU A 33 -24.10 -12.29 -1.11
C LEU A 33 -23.35 -12.10 -2.42
N THR A 34 -23.20 -13.17 -3.20
CA THR A 34 -22.67 -13.07 -4.56
C THR A 34 -23.60 -13.76 -5.56
N MET A 35 -23.69 -13.23 -6.77
CA MET A 35 -24.50 -13.77 -7.85
C MET A 35 -23.68 -13.81 -9.14
N THR A 36 -23.51 -15.01 -9.72
CA THR A 36 -22.80 -15.20 -10.99
C THR A 36 -23.79 -15.33 -12.13
N CYS A 37 -23.53 -14.65 -13.24
CA CYS A 37 -24.32 -14.83 -14.46
C CYS A 37 -24.33 -16.30 -14.89
N ASN A 38 -25.53 -16.83 -15.15
CA ASN A 38 -25.69 -18.14 -15.77
C ASN A 38 -25.93 -17.95 -17.28
N PRO A 39 -24.97 -18.28 -18.15
CA PRO A 39 -25.13 -18.14 -19.60
C PRO A 39 -26.19 -19.10 -20.17
N ASN A 40 -26.66 -20.06 -19.37
CA ASN A 40 -27.66 -21.05 -19.74
C ASN A 40 -29.07 -20.69 -19.26
N TRP A 41 -29.33 -19.43 -18.91
CA TRP A 41 -30.69 -18.97 -18.67
C TRP A 41 -31.53 -19.08 -19.94
N ASP A 42 -32.80 -19.43 -19.78
CA ASP A 42 -33.72 -19.65 -20.90
C ASP A 42 -33.91 -18.36 -21.70
N GLU A 43 -33.92 -17.21 -21.02
CA GLU A 43 -33.99 -15.88 -21.67
C GLU A 43 -32.78 -15.55 -22.55
N ILE A 44 -31.65 -16.24 -22.37
CA ILE A 44 -30.50 -16.14 -23.27
C ILE A 44 -30.65 -17.17 -24.38
N ARG A 45 -30.89 -18.45 -24.02
CA ARG A 45 -30.88 -19.58 -24.95
C ARG A 45 -31.98 -19.51 -26.01
N GLN A 46 -33.17 -19.02 -25.65
CA GLN A 46 -34.29 -18.89 -26.58
C GLN A 46 -34.04 -17.83 -27.67
N GLU A 47 -33.12 -16.90 -27.42
CA GLU A 47 -32.77 -15.78 -28.31
C GLU A 47 -31.48 -16.03 -29.11
N LEU A 48 -30.89 -17.24 -29.01
CA LEU A 48 -29.74 -17.65 -29.80
C LEU A 48 -30.18 -18.27 -31.12
N TYR A 49 -29.58 -17.84 -32.23
CA TYR A 49 -29.76 -18.52 -33.52
C TYR A 49 -29.11 -19.91 -33.52
N PRO A 50 -29.52 -20.83 -34.43
CA PRO A 50 -28.86 -22.12 -34.58
C PRO A 50 -27.35 -21.99 -34.73
N GLY A 51 -26.60 -22.73 -33.91
CA GLY A 51 -25.12 -22.69 -33.88
C GLY A 51 -24.50 -21.58 -33.02
N GLN A 52 -25.28 -20.60 -32.55
CA GLN A 52 -24.77 -19.57 -31.64
C GLN A 52 -24.63 -20.09 -30.22
N THR A 53 -23.63 -19.54 -29.53
CA THR A 53 -23.42 -19.71 -28.09
C THR A 53 -23.67 -18.39 -27.36
N PRO A 54 -23.89 -18.42 -26.03
CA PRO A 54 -23.99 -17.19 -25.24
C PRO A 54 -22.77 -16.26 -25.37
N GLN A 55 -21.59 -16.80 -25.71
CA GLN A 55 -20.38 -16.00 -25.92
C GLN A 55 -20.46 -15.13 -27.18
N ASP A 56 -21.23 -15.55 -28.18
CA ASP A 56 -21.43 -14.83 -29.45
C ASP A 56 -22.44 -13.67 -29.30
N ARG A 57 -23.23 -13.69 -28.23
CA ARG A 57 -24.24 -12.67 -27.90
C ARG A 57 -24.01 -12.04 -26.52
N PRO A 58 -22.86 -11.37 -26.31
CA PRO A 58 -22.54 -10.74 -25.03
C PRO A 58 -23.54 -9.62 -24.65
N ASP A 59 -24.24 -9.06 -25.64
CA ASP A 59 -25.35 -8.11 -25.44
C ASP A 59 -26.51 -8.74 -24.68
N LEU A 60 -26.93 -9.94 -25.06
CA LEU A 60 -27.99 -10.69 -24.37
C LEU A 60 -27.55 -11.07 -22.96
N VAL A 61 -26.33 -11.60 -22.81
CA VAL A 61 -25.77 -11.97 -21.51
C VAL A 61 -25.82 -10.81 -20.53
N VAL A 62 -25.37 -9.63 -20.95
CA VAL A 62 -25.33 -8.41 -20.12
C VAL A 62 -26.73 -7.91 -19.80
N ARG A 63 -27.63 -7.83 -20.79
CA ARG A 63 -29.00 -7.34 -20.60
C ARG A 63 -29.82 -8.25 -19.68
N VAL A 64 -29.73 -9.56 -19.88
CA VAL A 64 -30.42 -10.55 -19.03
C VAL A 64 -29.85 -10.52 -17.62
N PHE A 65 -28.51 -10.49 -17.45
CA PHE A 65 -27.92 -10.36 -16.12
C PHE A 65 -28.35 -9.07 -15.42
N ARG A 66 -28.39 -7.94 -16.13
CA ARG A 66 -28.85 -6.66 -15.58
C ARG A 66 -30.30 -6.74 -15.11
N ALA A 67 -31.19 -7.36 -15.88
CA ALA A 67 -32.59 -7.57 -15.50
C ALA A 67 -32.69 -8.46 -14.24
N LYS A 68 -31.95 -9.57 -14.20
CA LYS A 68 -31.91 -10.47 -13.03
C LYS A 68 -31.32 -9.77 -11.79
N LEU A 69 -30.33 -8.90 -11.95
CA LEU A 69 -29.75 -8.10 -10.87
C LEU A 69 -30.75 -7.10 -10.29
N GLU A 70 -31.56 -6.44 -11.12
CA GLU A 70 -32.63 -5.56 -10.64
C GLU A 70 -33.75 -6.34 -9.94
N GLU A 71 -34.09 -7.54 -10.42
CA GLU A 71 -35.03 -8.40 -9.71
C GLU A 71 -34.45 -8.93 -8.39
N LEU A 72 -33.15 -9.25 -8.33
CA LEU A 72 -32.50 -9.59 -7.06
C LEU A 72 -32.60 -8.43 -6.07
N LYS A 73 -32.35 -7.19 -6.50
CA LYS A 73 -32.54 -6.01 -5.66
C LYS A 73 -33.99 -5.86 -5.19
N ASN A 74 -34.97 -6.14 -6.04
CA ASN A 74 -36.38 -6.14 -5.65
C ASN A 74 -36.65 -7.18 -4.54
N LYS A 75 -36.18 -8.42 -4.73
CA LYS A 75 -36.32 -9.49 -3.73
C LYS A 75 -35.66 -9.15 -2.39
N LEU A 76 -34.45 -8.57 -2.43
CA LEU A 76 -33.69 -8.25 -1.22
C LEU A 76 -34.23 -7.00 -0.49
N LEU A 77 -34.64 -5.97 -1.23
CA LEU A 77 -34.90 -4.63 -0.66
C LEU A 77 -36.39 -4.27 -0.54
N LYS A 78 -37.27 -4.94 -1.28
CA LYS A 78 -38.72 -4.67 -1.27
C LYS A 78 -39.55 -5.86 -0.77
N LYS A 79 -39.07 -7.09 -1.01
CA LYS A 79 -39.73 -8.32 -0.57
C LYS A 79 -39.09 -8.91 0.69
N ASP A 80 -38.04 -8.28 1.21
CA ASP A 80 -37.36 -8.63 2.46
C ASP A 80 -37.06 -10.13 2.61
N ILE A 81 -36.65 -10.80 1.50
CA ILE A 81 -36.44 -12.26 1.48
C ILE A 81 -35.40 -12.74 2.51
N LEU A 82 -34.42 -11.89 2.84
CA LEU A 82 -33.41 -12.17 3.87
C LEU A 82 -33.66 -11.39 5.16
N GLY A 83 -34.78 -10.68 5.28
CA GLY A 83 -35.05 -9.65 6.27
C GLY A 83 -34.89 -8.23 5.70
N LYS A 84 -35.19 -7.23 6.53
CA LYS A 84 -35.21 -5.83 6.11
C LYS A 84 -33.81 -5.21 6.11
N VAL A 85 -33.40 -4.72 4.94
CA VAL A 85 -32.07 -4.14 4.72
C VAL A 85 -32.08 -2.65 5.08
N ARG A 86 -31.20 -2.25 6.00
CA ARG A 86 -31.02 -0.84 6.39
C ARG A 86 -30.10 -0.09 5.44
N ALA A 87 -29.01 -0.71 5.02
CA ALA A 87 -28.05 -0.15 4.08
C ALA A 87 -27.39 -1.26 3.26
N TYR A 88 -26.94 -0.96 2.05
CA TYR A 88 -26.20 -1.91 1.24
C TYR A 88 -25.14 -1.26 0.36
N VAL A 89 -24.15 -2.06 -0.01
CA VAL A 89 -23.19 -1.76 -1.07
C VAL A 89 -23.19 -2.94 -2.01
N TYR A 90 -23.27 -2.68 -3.32
CA TYR A 90 -23.03 -3.72 -4.32
C TYR A 90 -22.06 -3.27 -5.38
N VAL A 91 -21.39 -4.26 -5.99
CA VAL A 91 -20.41 -4.10 -7.06
C VAL A 91 -20.63 -5.22 -8.08
N VAL A 92 -20.52 -4.90 -9.36
CA VAL A 92 -20.46 -5.86 -10.47
C VAL A 92 -19.02 -5.91 -10.96
N GLU A 93 -18.44 -7.11 -10.96
CA GLU A 93 -17.18 -7.43 -11.61
C GLU A 93 -17.42 -8.36 -12.80
N PHE A 94 -16.46 -8.43 -13.72
CA PHE A 94 -16.49 -9.37 -14.84
C PHE A 94 -15.42 -10.43 -14.58
N GLN A 95 -15.86 -11.65 -14.27
CA GLN A 95 -14.99 -12.78 -14.01
C GLN A 95 -14.56 -13.43 -15.34
N LYS A 96 -13.84 -14.57 -15.28
CA LYS A 96 -13.31 -15.33 -16.43
C LYS A 96 -14.24 -15.31 -17.66
N ARG A 97 -13.67 -15.25 -18.87
CA ARG A 97 -14.39 -15.11 -20.16
C ARG A 97 -15.35 -13.90 -20.21
N GLY A 98 -15.30 -13.00 -19.23
CA GLY A 98 -16.09 -11.77 -19.18
C GLY A 98 -17.47 -11.91 -18.55
N LEU A 99 -17.83 -13.01 -17.86
CA LEU A 99 -19.18 -13.13 -17.30
C LEU A 99 -19.40 -12.15 -16.13
N PRO A 100 -20.52 -11.41 -16.10
CA PRO A 100 -20.85 -10.55 -14.97
C PRO A 100 -21.05 -11.33 -13.67
N HIS A 101 -20.57 -10.75 -12.57
CA HIS A 101 -20.70 -11.31 -11.24
C HIS A 101 -20.90 -10.18 -10.22
N ALA A 102 -21.98 -10.24 -9.45
CA ALA A 102 -22.33 -9.22 -8.48
C ALA A 102 -21.92 -9.67 -7.07
N HIS A 103 -21.42 -8.72 -6.29
CA HIS A 103 -21.15 -8.84 -4.85
C HIS A 103 -22.01 -7.83 -4.10
N PHE A 104 -22.65 -8.26 -3.03
CA PHE A 104 -23.48 -7.46 -2.14
C PHE A 104 -22.99 -7.58 -0.70
N LEU A 105 -22.92 -6.44 -0.02
CA LEU A 105 -22.84 -6.34 1.43
C LEU A 105 -24.13 -5.70 1.93
N LEU A 106 -24.86 -6.41 2.78
CA LEU A 106 -26.12 -5.96 3.36
C LEU A 106 -25.91 -5.68 4.85
N ILE A 107 -26.33 -4.51 5.31
CA ILE A 107 -26.47 -4.14 6.71
C ILE A 107 -27.96 -4.18 7.03
N MET A 108 -28.36 -5.04 7.95
CA MET A 108 -29.76 -5.34 8.27
C MET A 108 -30.28 -4.39 9.36
N GLU A 109 -31.59 -4.14 9.36
CA GLU A 109 -32.24 -3.45 10.49
C GLU A 109 -32.11 -4.27 11.78
N GLY A 110 -32.09 -3.60 12.96
CA GLY A 110 -31.70 -4.21 14.23
C GLY A 110 -32.37 -5.55 14.55
N ARG A 111 -33.70 -5.67 14.37
CA ARG A 111 -34.46 -6.90 14.62
C ARG A 111 -34.23 -8.03 13.60
N TYR A 112 -33.58 -7.74 12.47
CA TYR A 112 -33.27 -8.69 11.40
C TYR A 112 -31.77 -9.06 11.36
N LYS A 113 -30.96 -8.55 12.30
CA LYS A 113 -29.57 -8.97 12.44
C LYS A 113 -29.52 -10.42 12.90
N LEU A 114 -28.60 -11.18 12.33
CA LEU A 114 -28.41 -12.60 12.63
C LEU A 114 -27.45 -12.72 13.82
N THR A 115 -27.96 -13.14 14.97
CA THR A 115 -27.23 -13.15 16.24
C THR A 115 -27.05 -14.56 16.82
N CYS A 116 -27.79 -15.56 16.35
CA CYS A 116 -27.67 -16.94 16.82
C CYS A 116 -27.67 -17.99 15.69
N PRO A 117 -27.13 -19.19 15.93
CA PRO A 117 -27.06 -20.29 14.95
C PRO A 117 -28.37 -20.63 14.24
N GLU A 118 -29.48 -20.64 14.97
CA GLU A 118 -30.79 -21.03 14.45
C GLU A 118 -31.29 -20.03 13.40
N GLN A 119 -30.94 -18.76 13.55
CA GLN A 119 -31.28 -17.72 12.58
C GLN A 119 -30.45 -17.87 11.30
N TYR A 120 -29.17 -18.24 11.40
CA TYR A 120 -28.37 -18.55 10.22
C TYR A 120 -28.99 -19.73 9.45
N ASP A 121 -29.31 -20.82 10.13
CA ASP A 121 -29.85 -22.04 9.53
C ASP A 121 -31.23 -21.86 8.87
N ARG A 122 -32.00 -20.85 9.29
CA ARG A 122 -33.29 -20.49 8.65
C ARG A 122 -33.11 -19.83 7.29
N LEU A 123 -32.00 -19.10 7.09
CA LEU A 123 -31.77 -18.33 5.86
C LEU A 123 -30.72 -18.96 4.94
N ILE A 124 -29.76 -19.69 5.51
CA ILE A 124 -28.57 -20.18 4.82
C ILE A 124 -28.45 -21.68 5.08
N SER A 125 -28.34 -22.45 3.99
CA SER A 125 -28.01 -23.86 4.03
C SER A 125 -26.65 -24.09 3.39
N ALA A 126 -25.89 -25.03 3.95
CA ALA A 126 -24.65 -25.53 3.37
C ALA A 126 -24.69 -27.06 3.21
N GLU A 127 -25.89 -27.61 2.97
CA GLU A 127 -26.15 -29.05 2.86
C GLU A 127 -26.86 -29.39 1.54
N LEU A 128 -26.69 -30.63 1.09
CA LEU A 128 -27.49 -31.23 0.03
C LEU A 128 -28.94 -31.37 0.52
N PRO A 129 -29.94 -30.86 -0.21
CA PRO A 129 -31.34 -31.09 0.12
C PRO A 129 -31.71 -32.57 0.07
N ASN A 130 -32.75 -32.97 0.80
CA ASN A 130 -33.29 -34.31 0.65
C ASN A 130 -33.78 -34.55 -0.79
N LYS A 131 -33.15 -35.49 -1.51
CA LYS A 131 -33.41 -35.76 -2.94
C LYS A 131 -34.84 -36.21 -3.22
N LYS A 132 -35.50 -36.90 -2.29
CA LYS A 132 -36.89 -37.37 -2.46
C LYS A 132 -37.89 -36.24 -2.20
N LYS A 133 -37.68 -35.44 -1.14
CA LYS A 133 -38.60 -34.37 -0.73
C LYS A 133 -38.46 -33.11 -1.59
N TYR A 134 -37.24 -32.76 -2.01
CA TYR A 134 -36.95 -31.54 -2.76
C TYR A 134 -36.08 -31.83 -4.00
N PRO A 135 -36.58 -32.63 -4.97
CA PRO A 135 -35.80 -33.10 -6.11
C PRO A 135 -35.25 -31.95 -6.97
N GLU A 136 -36.03 -30.90 -7.21
CA GLU A 136 -35.61 -29.75 -8.01
C GLU A 136 -34.53 -28.91 -7.30
N LEU A 137 -34.69 -28.65 -6.00
CA LEU A 137 -33.67 -27.94 -5.25
C LEU A 137 -32.37 -28.75 -5.19
N TYR A 138 -32.45 -30.07 -4.98
CA TYR A 138 -31.28 -30.95 -5.01
C TYR A 138 -30.54 -30.83 -6.34
N LYS A 139 -31.23 -30.92 -7.49
CA LYS A 139 -30.62 -30.73 -8.81
C LYS A 139 -29.91 -29.38 -8.94
N LEU A 140 -30.53 -28.29 -8.46
CA LEU A 140 -29.95 -26.95 -8.49
C LEU A 140 -28.72 -26.81 -7.59
N VAL A 141 -28.74 -27.39 -6.40
CA VAL A 141 -27.60 -27.38 -5.47
C VAL A 141 -26.44 -28.16 -6.09
N VAL A 142 -26.68 -29.35 -6.63
CA VAL A 142 -25.64 -30.14 -7.31
C VAL A 142 -25.06 -29.40 -8.51
N LYS A 143 -25.92 -28.73 -9.29
CA LYS A 143 -25.51 -28.01 -10.51
C LYS A 143 -24.72 -26.73 -10.21
N HIS A 144 -25.17 -25.94 -9.25
CA HIS A 144 -24.66 -24.57 -9.05
C HIS A 144 -23.87 -24.39 -7.76
N MET A 145 -24.22 -25.08 -6.68
CA MET A 145 -23.70 -24.84 -5.32
C MET A 145 -22.66 -25.86 -4.86
N MET A 146 -22.20 -26.77 -5.71
CA MET A 146 -21.09 -27.66 -5.34
C MET A 146 -19.76 -26.99 -5.68
N HIS A 147 -18.89 -26.85 -4.69
CA HIS A 147 -17.48 -26.61 -4.96
C HIS A 147 -16.94 -27.83 -5.70
N GLY A 148 -16.36 -27.62 -6.89
CA GLY A 148 -15.84 -28.72 -7.69
C GLY A 148 -14.69 -29.44 -6.99
N PRO A 149 -14.36 -30.68 -7.40
CA PRO A 149 -13.23 -31.42 -6.87
C PRO A 149 -11.95 -30.58 -6.91
N CYS A 150 -11.23 -30.55 -5.80
CA CYS A 150 -10.00 -29.79 -5.58
C CYS A 150 -9.15 -30.49 -4.51
N GLY A 151 -7.96 -29.97 -4.22
CA GLY A 151 -7.07 -30.58 -3.23
C GLY A 151 -6.59 -31.93 -3.75
N ALA A 152 -6.66 -32.95 -2.89
CA ALA A 152 -6.30 -34.32 -3.25
C ALA A 152 -7.10 -34.90 -4.43
N LEU A 153 -8.37 -34.47 -4.61
CA LEU A 153 -9.21 -34.98 -5.70
C LEU A 153 -8.88 -34.36 -7.06
N ASN A 154 -8.30 -33.15 -7.08
CA ASN A 154 -7.86 -32.49 -8.29
C ASN A 154 -6.83 -31.39 -7.96
N PRO A 155 -5.52 -31.71 -7.99
CA PRO A 155 -4.46 -30.76 -7.69
C PRO A 155 -4.36 -29.61 -8.71
N GLU A 156 -4.73 -29.87 -9.97
CA GLU A 156 -4.63 -28.92 -11.09
C GLU A 156 -5.73 -27.85 -11.09
N CYS A 157 -6.72 -27.96 -10.20
CA CYS A 157 -7.79 -26.98 -10.17
C CYS A 157 -7.25 -25.59 -9.75
N PRO A 158 -7.80 -24.47 -10.26
CA PRO A 158 -7.26 -23.15 -9.98
C PRO A 158 -7.23 -22.73 -8.50
N CYS A 159 -8.01 -23.37 -7.64
CA CYS A 159 -7.99 -23.11 -6.20
C CYS A 159 -6.94 -23.92 -5.43
N THR A 160 -6.38 -24.98 -6.01
CA THR A 160 -5.34 -25.83 -5.39
C THR A 160 -4.00 -25.71 -6.12
N LYS A 161 -3.97 -25.39 -7.41
CA LYS A 161 -2.74 -25.29 -8.20
C LYS A 161 -1.70 -24.41 -7.50
N GLY A 162 -0.51 -24.99 -7.25
CA GLY A 162 0.59 -24.36 -6.52
C GLY A 162 0.35 -24.17 -5.02
N ARG A 163 -0.52 -24.97 -4.39
CA ARG A 163 -0.85 -24.92 -2.95
C ARG A 163 -1.01 -26.32 -2.36
N PRO A 164 -0.63 -26.53 -1.09
CA PRO A 164 -0.83 -27.82 -0.41
C PRO A 164 -2.31 -28.13 -0.14
N SER A 165 -3.18 -27.11 -0.15
CA SER A 165 -4.62 -27.27 0.06
C SER A 165 -5.43 -26.22 -0.71
N CYS A 166 -6.73 -26.45 -0.83
CA CYS A 166 -7.62 -25.51 -1.51
C CYS A 166 -7.59 -24.13 -0.84
N LYS A 167 -7.40 -23.08 -1.65
CA LYS A 167 -7.46 -21.67 -1.25
C LYS A 167 -8.74 -21.31 -0.49
N ASN A 168 -9.85 -21.98 -0.81
CA ASN A 168 -11.15 -21.75 -0.18
C ASN A 168 -11.45 -22.76 0.92
N HIS A 169 -10.44 -23.52 1.36
CA HIS A 169 -10.48 -24.50 2.44
C HIS A 169 -11.56 -25.59 2.26
N TYR A 170 -11.73 -26.06 1.03
CA TYR A 170 -12.53 -27.25 0.75
C TYR A 170 -11.65 -28.51 0.73
N PRO A 171 -12.16 -29.66 1.20
CA PRO A 171 -13.46 -29.84 1.85
C PRO A 171 -13.54 -29.13 3.21
N ARG A 172 -14.71 -28.59 3.55
CA ARG A 172 -14.99 -28.02 4.87
C ARG A 172 -15.16 -29.13 5.92
N PRO A 173 -14.96 -28.86 7.22
CA PRO A 173 -15.26 -29.85 8.26
C PRO A 173 -16.78 -30.12 8.33
N PHE A 174 -17.15 -31.34 8.74
CA PHE A 174 -18.53 -31.64 9.14
C PHE A 174 -18.85 -30.95 10.46
N ASN A 175 -20.08 -30.46 10.60
CA ASN A 175 -20.60 -29.87 11.83
C ASN A 175 -22.07 -30.28 11.99
N ALA A 176 -22.43 -30.86 13.14
CA ALA A 176 -23.80 -31.28 13.43
C ALA A 176 -24.78 -30.10 13.57
N ALA A 177 -24.30 -28.93 13.99
CA ALA A 177 -25.03 -27.67 14.09
C ALA A 177 -24.13 -26.50 13.65
N THR A 178 -24.73 -25.35 13.34
CA THR A 178 -23.97 -24.14 13.03
C THR A 178 -23.31 -23.60 14.31
N LEU A 179 -22.01 -23.30 14.24
CA LEU A 179 -21.24 -22.77 15.38
C LEU A 179 -20.75 -21.36 15.08
N GLN A 180 -20.65 -20.53 16.10
CA GLN A 180 -20.05 -19.20 15.97
C GLN A 180 -18.53 -19.35 15.85
N GLY A 181 -17.96 -18.92 14.72
CA GLY A 181 -16.52 -18.99 14.47
C GLY A 181 -15.74 -17.84 15.13
N LYS A 182 -14.42 -18.01 15.24
CA LYS A 182 -13.49 -17.04 15.86
C LYS A 182 -13.39 -15.69 15.10
N ASP A 183 -13.65 -15.69 13.79
CA ASP A 183 -13.45 -14.52 12.89
C ASP A 183 -14.74 -13.83 12.44
N SER A 184 -15.82 -13.92 13.22
CA SER A 184 -17.15 -13.36 12.87
C SER A 184 -17.87 -14.00 11.67
N TYR A 185 -17.35 -15.10 11.13
CA TYR A 185 -18.03 -15.98 10.16
C TYR A 185 -18.46 -17.27 10.86
N PRO A 186 -19.70 -17.75 10.70
CA PRO A 186 -20.13 -18.99 11.31
C PRO A 186 -19.54 -20.22 10.59
N LEU A 187 -19.29 -21.27 11.36
CA LEU A 187 -19.05 -22.61 10.84
C LEU A 187 -20.41 -23.25 10.59
N TYR A 188 -20.88 -23.22 9.34
CA TYR A 188 -22.20 -23.75 8.99
C TYR A 188 -22.36 -25.23 9.30
N ARG A 189 -23.59 -25.60 9.67
CA ARG A 189 -24.03 -26.99 9.76
C ARG A 189 -23.80 -27.71 8.44
N ARG A 190 -23.09 -28.83 8.54
CA ARG A 190 -22.78 -29.79 7.47
C ARG A 190 -22.83 -31.17 8.09
N ARG A 191 -23.99 -31.82 8.09
CA ARG A 191 -24.14 -33.14 8.73
C ARG A 191 -23.47 -34.23 7.91
N GLU A 192 -22.91 -35.20 8.61
CA GLU A 192 -22.45 -36.46 8.04
C GLU A 192 -23.63 -37.43 7.99
N ASP A 193 -24.53 -37.20 7.04
CA ASP A 193 -25.78 -37.96 6.86
C ASP A 193 -25.68 -39.02 5.74
N GLY A 194 -24.47 -39.25 5.22
CA GLY A 194 -24.22 -40.16 4.11
C GLY A 194 -24.65 -39.64 2.73
N CYS A 195 -25.25 -38.45 2.64
CA CYS A 195 -25.68 -37.88 1.35
C CYS A 195 -24.46 -37.50 0.49
N LYS A 196 -24.44 -38.01 -0.75
CA LYS A 196 -23.43 -37.70 -1.76
C LYS A 196 -24.07 -37.37 -3.12
N ALA A 197 -23.36 -36.59 -3.92
CA ALA A 197 -23.73 -36.28 -5.30
C ALA A 197 -22.51 -36.44 -6.22
N MET A 198 -22.75 -36.95 -7.43
CA MET A 198 -21.72 -37.06 -8.46
C MET A 198 -21.48 -35.69 -9.11
N VAL A 199 -20.28 -35.15 -8.96
CA VAL A 199 -19.87 -33.85 -9.52
C VAL A 199 -18.53 -34.02 -10.22
N ARG A 200 -18.49 -33.79 -11.54
CA ARG A 200 -17.26 -33.92 -12.35
C ARG A 200 -16.53 -35.25 -12.14
N LYS A 201 -17.28 -36.36 -12.12
CA LYS A 201 -16.82 -37.75 -11.92
C LYS A 201 -16.37 -38.11 -10.49
N GLU A 202 -16.57 -37.21 -9.52
CA GLU A 202 -16.26 -37.46 -8.11
C GLU A 202 -17.52 -37.45 -7.24
N TRP A 203 -17.55 -38.28 -6.20
CA TRP A 203 -18.63 -38.30 -5.20
C TRP A 203 -18.36 -37.29 -4.08
N LEU A 204 -19.13 -36.19 -4.07
CA LEU A 204 -18.97 -35.12 -3.11
C LEU A 204 -20.15 -35.08 -2.12
N ASP A 205 -19.85 -34.87 -0.83
CA ASP A 205 -20.81 -34.76 0.27
C ASP A 205 -21.04 -33.31 0.73
N ASN A 206 -21.73 -33.13 1.85
CA ASN A 206 -22.05 -31.83 2.45
C ASN A 206 -20.83 -30.96 2.73
N ARG A 207 -19.60 -31.48 2.79
CA ARG A 207 -18.37 -30.68 2.99
C ARG A 207 -18.04 -29.79 1.79
N TRP A 208 -18.62 -30.08 0.63
CA TRP A 208 -18.36 -29.42 -0.65
C TRP A 208 -19.40 -28.38 -1.05
N VAL A 209 -20.51 -28.30 -0.32
CA VAL A 209 -21.60 -27.37 -0.65
C VAL A 209 -21.19 -25.93 -0.32
N VAL A 210 -21.38 -25.01 -1.25
CA VAL A 210 -21.24 -23.56 -1.07
C VAL A 210 -22.50 -23.05 -0.37
N PRO A 211 -22.40 -22.21 0.69
CA PRO A 211 -23.56 -21.70 1.41
C PRO A 211 -24.56 -20.97 0.49
N TYR A 212 -25.85 -21.27 0.63
CA TYR A 212 -26.88 -20.72 -0.26
C TYR A 212 -28.20 -20.49 0.47
N ASN A 213 -29.02 -19.60 -0.09
CA ASN A 213 -30.42 -19.47 0.30
C ASN A 213 -31.29 -20.31 -0.67
N PRO A 214 -32.06 -21.31 -0.19
CA PRO A 214 -32.86 -22.19 -1.03
C PRO A 214 -33.85 -21.47 -1.97
N HIS A 215 -34.49 -20.40 -1.47
CA HIS A 215 -35.46 -19.63 -2.24
C HIS A 215 -34.79 -18.86 -3.38
N LEU A 216 -33.71 -18.12 -3.09
CA LEU A 216 -32.99 -17.35 -4.11
C LEU A 216 -32.34 -18.25 -5.16
N LEU A 217 -31.76 -19.40 -4.76
CA LEU A 217 -31.19 -20.37 -5.70
C LEU A 217 -32.24 -20.90 -6.67
N ARG A 218 -33.42 -21.28 -6.16
CA ARG A 218 -34.53 -21.77 -6.98
C ARG A 218 -35.06 -20.69 -7.92
N TYR A 219 -35.17 -19.46 -7.44
CA TYR A 219 -35.71 -18.34 -8.22
C TYR A 219 -34.77 -17.91 -9.35
N PHE A 220 -33.46 -17.83 -9.09
CA PHE A 220 -32.50 -17.31 -10.06
C PHE A 220 -31.79 -18.38 -10.89
N ASN A 221 -31.85 -19.67 -10.51
CA ASN A 221 -31.24 -20.78 -11.25
C ASN A 221 -29.80 -20.47 -11.71
N CYS A 222 -28.95 -20.01 -10.78
CA CYS A 222 -27.56 -19.64 -11.03
C CYS A 222 -26.70 -19.86 -9.79
N HIS A 223 -25.39 -19.65 -9.93
CA HIS A 223 -24.52 -19.67 -8.76
C HIS A 223 -24.74 -18.44 -7.89
N ILE A 224 -25.46 -18.60 -6.77
CA ILE A 224 -25.70 -17.58 -5.75
C ILE A 224 -25.21 -18.00 -4.35
N ASN A 225 -24.08 -17.45 -3.90
CA ASN A 225 -23.53 -17.72 -2.57
C ASN A 225 -24.11 -16.71 -1.58
N VAL A 226 -24.57 -17.18 -0.41
CA VAL A 226 -25.10 -16.34 0.67
C VAL A 226 -24.42 -16.74 1.96
N GLU A 227 -23.68 -15.80 2.55
CA GLU A 227 -22.96 -16.00 3.79
C GLU A 227 -23.34 -14.94 4.82
N ALA A 228 -23.52 -15.35 6.08
CA ALA A 228 -23.49 -14.44 7.21
C ALA A 228 -22.09 -13.81 7.30
N CYS A 229 -22.08 -12.49 7.40
CA CYS A 229 -20.89 -11.66 7.53
C CYS A 229 -20.96 -10.95 8.86
N GLY A 230 -19.86 -10.87 9.60
CA GLY A 230 -19.81 -10.11 10.85
C GLY A 230 -18.57 -9.24 10.97
N SER A 231 -17.87 -8.98 9.86
CA SER A 231 -16.57 -8.32 9.86
C SER A 231 -16.49 -7.15 8.89
N ILE A 232 -15.89 -6.05 9.33
CA ILE A 232 -15.52 -4.90 8.48
C ILE A 232 -14.50 -5.32 7.41
N LYS A 233 -13.75 -6.42 7.62
CA LYS A 233 -12.85 -7.01 6.62
C LYS A 233 -13.58 -7.34 5.31
N ALA A 234 -14.87 -7.65 5.35
CA ALA A 234 -15.68 -7.91 4.16
C ALA A 234 -15.81 -6.68 3.25
N VAL A 235 -15.81 -5.47 3.81
CA VAL A 235 -15.76 -4.23 3.01
C VAL A 235 -14.43 -4.13 2.28
N LYS A 236 -13.30 -4.33 2.98
CA LYS A 236 -11.98 -4.37 2.34
C LYS A 236 -11.92 -5.45 1.26
N TYR A 237 -12.53 -6.61 1.51
CA TYR A 237 -12.62 -7.71 0.55
C TYR A 237 -13.41 -7.29 -0.71
N LEU A 238 -14.62 -6.75 -0.58
CA LEU A 238 -15.44 -6.28 -1.70
C LEU A 238 -14.65 -5.33 -2.61
N PHE A 239 -14.02 -4.32 -2.00
CA PHE A 239 -13.24 -3.35 -2.75
C PHE A 239 -11.92 -3.93 -3.27
N LYS A 240 -11.31 -4.94 -2.62
CA LYS A 240 -10.14 -5.65 -3.16
C LYS A 240 -10.39 -6.19 -4.56
N TYR A 241 -11.60 -6.65 -4.88
CA TYR A 241 -11.94 -7.13 -6.22
C TYR A 241 -12.04 -5.99 -7.25
N ILE A 242 -12.53 -4.82 -6.84
CA ILE A 242 -12.46 -3.60 -7.65
C ILE A 242 -10.99 -3.18 -7.86
N TYR A 243 -10.17 -3.24 -6.80
CA TYR A 243 -8.74 -2.88 -6.79
C TYR A 243 -7.81 -3.89 -7.42
N LYS A 244 -8.29 -5.04 -7.93
CA LYS A 244 -7.40 -6.04 -8.54
C LYS A 244 -6.67 -5.50 -9.78
N GLY A 245 -7.08 -4.34 -10.29
CA GLY A 245 -6.61 -3.81 -11.56
C GLY A 245 -7.31 -4.55 -12.69
N HIS A 246 -7.22 -3.98 -13.89
CA HIS A 246 -7.73 -4.64 -15.08
C HIS A 246 -6.64 -5.51 -15.67
N ASP A 247 -7.04 -6.61 -16.30
CA ASP A 247 -6.13 -7.34 -17.16
C ASP A 247 -5.60 -6.36 -18.21
N ARG A 248 -4.31 -6.45 -18.50
CA ARG A 248 -3.60 -5.56 -19.42
C ARG A 248 -2.92 -6.40 -20.49
N ALA A 249 -3.02 -5.94 -21.71
CA ALA A 249 -2.33 -6.51 -22.85
C ALA A 249 -1.33 -5.48 -23.36
N SER A 250 -0.08 -5.90 -23.54
CA SER A 250 0.89 -5.11 -24.28
C SER A 250 0.68 -5.42 -25.76
N ILE A 251 0.38 -4.39 -26.54
CA ILE A 251 0.17 -4.50 -27.99
C ILE A 251 1.39 -3.86 -28.67
N ALA A 252 2.03 -4.61 -29.56
CA ALA A 252 3.06 -4.13 -30.48
C ALA A 252 2.42 -3.85 -31.85
N VAL A 253 2.50 -2.62 -32.35
CA VAL A 253 2.05 -2.27 -33.72
C VAL A 253 3.28 -2.09 -34.60
N SER A 254 3.41 -2.93 -35.63
CA SER A 254 4.58 -3.06 -36.49
C SER A 254 4.38 -2.43 -37.87
N GLU A 255 3.97 -1.16 -37.94
CA GLU A 255 4.01 -0.41 -39.20
C GLU A 255 5.10 0.64 -39.09
N ALA A 256 6.08 0.58 -40.01
CA ALA A 256 7.07 1.63 -40.19
C ALA A 256 6.38 2.85 -40.82
N ASP A 257 6.82 4.05 -40.47
CA ASP A 257 6.33 5.24 -41.15
C ASP A 257 6.85 5.31 -42.61
N LYS A 258 6.46 6.36 -43.35
CA LYS A 258 6.84 6.54 -44.76
C LYS A 258 8.35 6.60 -45.01
N ASN A 259 9.16 6.78 -43.98
CA ASN A 259 10.61 6.88 -44.05
C ASN A 259 11.32 5.59 -43.60
N GLY A 260 10.57 4.56 -43.20
CA GLY A 260 11.16 3.33 -42.66
C GLY A 260 11.60 3.43 -41.19
N ASP A 261 11.30 4.54 -40.51
CA ASP A 261 11.64 4.73 -39.10
C ASP A 261 10.61 4.03 -38.21
N ILE A 262 11.13 3.26 -37.25
CA ILE A 262 10.35 2.50 -36.28
C ILE A 262 10.45 3.20 -34.92
N ASP A 263 9.38 3.88 -34.51
CA ASP A 263 9.26 4.50 -33.18
C ASP A 263 8.86 3.43 -32.14
N GLU A 264 9.85 2.81 -31.50
CA GLU A 264 9.67 1.73 -30.51
C GLU A 264 8.80 2.12 -29.30
N ILE A 265 8.71 3.42 -28.95
CA ILE A 265 7.84 3.93 -27.87
C ILE A 265 6.38 4.00 -28.34
N LYS A 266 6.13 4.36 -29.60
CA LYS A 266 4.79 4.22 -30.21
C LYS A 266 4.44 2.75 -30.51
N GLN A 267 5.42 1.87 -30.71
CA GLN A 267 5.19 0.45 -30.98
C GLN A 267 4.49 -0.24 -29.81
N TYR A 268 4.88 0.03 -28.55
CA TYR A 268 4.32 -0.66 -27.39
C TYR A 268 3.26 0.16 -26.65
N ARG A 269 1.99 -0.23 -26.79
CA ARG A 269 0.88 0.33 -25.99
C ARG A 269 0.46 -0.64 -24.89
N ASP A 270 0.54 -0.20 -23.64
CA ASP A 270 -0.08 -0.90 -22.50
C ASP A 270 -1.60 -0.63 -22.51
N ALA A 271 -2.32 -1.56 -23.14
CA ALA A 271 -3.76 -1.46 -23.32
C ALA A 271 -4.50 -2.21 -22.21
N ARG A 272 -5.56 -1.61 -21.70
CA ARG A 272 -6.50 -2.29 -20.82
C ARG A 272 -7.29 -3.32 -21.63
N TRP A 273 -7.26 -4.58 -21.20
CA TRP A 273 -8.16 -5.60 -21.70
C TRP A 273 -9.56 -5.37 -21.15
N VAL A 274 -10.54 -5.25 -22.05
CA VAL A 274 -11.96 -5.11 -21.72
C VAL A 274 -12.71 -6.22 -22.45
N THR A 275 -13.35 -7.10 -21.70
CA THR A 275 -14.13 -8.19 -22.29
C THR A 275 -15.38 -7.66 -22.99
N PRO A 276 -15.93 -8.33 -24.03
CA PRO A 276 -17.12 -7.85 -24.73
C PRO A 276 -18.33 -7.55 -23.80
N PRO A 277 -18.64 -8.39 -22.79
CA PRO A 277 -19.68 -8.05 -21.81
C PRO A 277 -19.38 -6.80 -20.99
N GLU A 278 -18.13 -6.59 -20.56
CA GLU A 278 -17.74 -5.38 -19.83
C GLU A 278 -17.85 -4.13 -20.71
N ALA A 279 -17.45 -4.22 -21.98
CA ALA A 279 -17.58 -3.14 -22.95
C ALA A 279 -19.05 -2.76 -23.14
N LEU A 280 -19.93 -3.74 -23.37
CA LEU A 280 -21.36 -3.50 -23.55
C LEU A 280 -22.03 -2.95 -22.29
N TRP A 281 -21.63 -3.41 -21.10
CA TRP A 281 -22.11 -2.84 -19.83
C TRP A 281 -21.85 -1.33 -19.74
N ARG A 282 -20.68 -0.89 -20.21
CA ARG A 282 -20.29 0.53 -20.25
C ARG A 282 -21.05 1.29 -21.33
N ILE A 283 -21.18 0.71 -22.53
CA ILE A 283 -21.91 1.31 -23.66
C ILE A 283 -23.37 1.57 -23.25
N TYR A 284 -24.00 0.64 -22.55
CA TYR A 284 -25.36 0.81 -22.04
C TYR A 284 -25.46 1.72 -20.80
N GLY A 285 -24.34 2.23 -20.27
CA GLY A 285 -24.34 3.11 -19.11
C GLY A 285 -24.79 2.45 -17.81
N PHE A 286 -24.65 1.12 -17.69
CA PHE A 286 -25.07 0.41 -16.49
C PHE A 286 -24.12 0.67 -15.31
N GLU A 287 -24.68 0.92 -14.12
CA GLU A 287 -23.89 1.18 -12.91
C GLU A 287 -23.11 -0.06 -12.47
N LEU A 288 -21.78 0.06 -12.33
CA LEU A 288 -20.91 -1.02 -11.81
C LEU A 288 -20.98 -1.17 -10.30
N SER A 289 -21.43 -0.16 -9.57
CA SER A 289 -21.57 -0.27 -8.12
C SER A 289 -22.55 0.77 -7.61
N LYS A 290 -23.14 0.50 -6.44
CA LYS A 290 -23.98 1.47 -5.74
C LYS A 290 -23.84 1.32 -4.25
N ASN A 291 -24.04 2.42 -3.54
CA ASN A 291 -24.27 2.46 -2.11
C ASN A 291 -25.66 3.03 -1.84
N SER A 292 -26.31 2.50 -0.80
CA SER A 292 -27.59 3.00 -0.33
C SER A 292 -27.61 2.98 1.20
N PRO A 293 -27.96 4.08 1.86
CA PRO A 293 -28.19 5.41 1.27
C PRO A 293 -26.96 5.97 0.54
N PRO A 294 -27.12 6.94 -0.37
CA PRO A 294 -25.98 7.57 -1.04
C PRO A 294 -25.11 8.31 -0.03
N VAL A 295 -23.83 8.50 -0.34
CA VAL A 295 -22.87 9.22 0.51
C VAL A 295 -22.51 10.57 -0.11
N LYS A 296 -22.66 11.65 0.64
CA LYS A 296 -22.21 13.01 0.27
C LYS A 296 -20.84 13.26 0.87
N GLN A 297 -19.87 13.55 0.03
CA GLN A 297 -18.59 14.08 0.50
C GLN A 297 -18.77 15.54 0.92
N LEU A 298 -18.47 15.84 2.18
CA LEU A 298 -18.55 17.16 2.78
C LEU A 298 -17.18 17.85 2.77
N GLN A 299 -17.18 19.14 2.48
CA GLN A 299 -15.97 19.94 2.36
C GLN A 299 -15.31 20.15 3.72
N LEU A 300 -13.98 20.23 3.72
CA LEU A 300 -13.17 20.53 4.89
C LEU A 300 -12.08 21.49 4.46
N HIS A 301 -12.03 22.64 5.10
CA HIS A 301 -11.04 23.69 4.87
C HIS A 301 -10.99 24.63 6.07
N LEU A 302 -9.85 25.26 6.27
CA LEU A 302 -9.69 26.36 7.22
C LEU A 302 -10.40 27.63 6.70
N PRO A 303 -10.55 28.68 7.53
CA PRO A 303 -11.12 29.95 7.10
C PRO A 303 -10.47 30.46 5.80
N ASN A 304 -11.29 30.82 4.82
CA ASN A 304 -10.86 31.33 3.50
C ASN A 304 -9.99 30.39 2.64
N MET A 305 -9.85 29.11 3.01
CA MET A 305 -9.03 28.12 2.27
C MET A 305 -9.85 27.10 1.47
N HIS A 306 -11.11 27.39 1.11
CA HIS A 306 -11.90 26.48 0.27
C HIS A 306 -11.49 26.56 -1.20
N MET A 307 -11.53 25.41 -1.86
CA MET A 307 -11.19 25.31 -3.28
C MET A 307 -12.27 25.96 -4.16
N VAL A 308 -11.87 26.87 -5.04
CA VAL A 308 -12.70 27.48 -6.08
C VAL A 308 -12.30 26.92 -7.45
N SER A 309 -13.26 26.39 -8.20
CA SER A 309 -13.03 25.92 -9.57
C SER A 309 -13.31 27.05 -10.57
N PHE A 310 -12.38 27.28 -11.49
CA PHE A 310 -12.47 28.26 -12.55
C PHE A 310 -11.89 27.69 -13.86
N GLN A 311 -12.24 28.29 -14.99
CA GLN A 311 -11.65 27.93 -16.29
C GLN A 311 -10.34 28.70 -16.47
N ALA A 312 -9.34 28.10 -17.11
CA ALA A 312 -8.01 28.70 -17.26
C ALA A 312 -8.02 30.10 -17.92
N ALA A 313 -8.99 30.38 -18.79
CA ALA A 313 -9.13 31.68 -19.46
C ALA A 313 -9.90 32.74 -18.65
N GLN A 314 -10.41 32.41 -17.45
CA GLN A 314 -11.16 33.35 -16.63
C GLN A 314 -10.23 34.26 -15.82
N ASN A 315 -10.56 35.54 -15.76
CA ASN A 315 -9.88 36.50 -14.90
C ASN A 315 -10.09 36.14 -13.42
N ILE A 316 -9.00 36.01 -12.66
CA ILE A 316 -9.01 35.53 -11.27
C ILE A 316 -9.73 36.51 -10.34
N GLU A 317 -9.55 37.83 -10.51
CA GLU A 317 -10.24 38.82 -9.68
C GLU A 317 -11.77 38.72 -9.84
N ARG A 318 -12.26 38.52 -11.06
CA ARG A 318 -13.69 38.29 -11.31
C ARG A 318 -14.19 36.98 -10.71
N VAL A 319 -13.33 35.96 -10.61
CA VAL A 319 -13.69 34.67 -9.99
C VAL A 319 -13.81 34.81 -8.47
N VAL A 320 -12.86 35.50 -7.83
CA VAL A 320 -12.82 35.70 -6.37
C VAL A 320 -13.88 36.69 -5.90
N ASN A 321 -14.24 37.68 -6.73
CA ASN A 321 -15.30 38.65 -6.41
C ASN A 321 -16.69 38.21 -6.88
N ARG A 322 -16.86 36.98 -7.36
CA ARG A 322 -18.17 36.48 -7.78
C ARG A 322 -19.04 36.20 -6.55
N GLU A 323 -20.24 36.76 -6.55
CA GLU A 323 -21.25 36.50 -5.51
C GLU A 323 -21.46 34.99 -5.27
N GLY A 324 -21.40 34.55 -4.01
CA GLY A 324 -21.59 33.16 -3.62
C GLY A 324 -20.35 32.27 -3.81
N VAL A 325 -19.17 32.82 -4.14
CA VAL A 325 -17.92 32.06 -4.24
C VAL A 325 -17.37 31.68 -2.87
N GLU A 326 -17.59 32.53 -1.86
CA GLU A 326 -17.30 32.34 -0.44
C GLU A 326 -18.15 31.21 0.17
N LYS A 327 -19.30 30.90 -0.44
CA LYS A 327 -20.21 29.86 0.02
C LYS A 327 -19.69 28.47 -0.31
N SER A 328 -19.49 27.69 0.75
CA SER A 328 -19.11 26.29 0.77
C SER A 328 -20.15 25.49 1.56
N MET A 329 -20.07 24.16 1.49
CA MET A 329 -20.92 23.30 2.33
C MET A 329 -20.73 23.56 3.83
N LEU A 330 -19.51 23.94 4.25
CA LEU A 330 -19.17 24.17 5.65
C LEU A 330 -19.66 25.55 6.13
N THR A 331 -19.43 26.60 5.35
CA THR A 331 -19.91 27.96 5.70
C THR A 331 -21.43 28.03 5.70
N GLU A 332 -22.10 27.35 4.75
CA GLU A 332 -23.56 27.30 4.73
C GLU A 332 -24.14 26.39 5.83
N TYR A 333 -23.36 25.46 6.38
CA TYR A 333 -23.77 24.71 7.58
C TYR A 333 -23.83 25.63 8.80
N PHE A 334 -22.82 26.49 8.96
CA PHE A 334 -22.82 27.53 9.98
C PHE A 334 -24.00 28.49 9.82
N GLU A 335 -24.26 28.95 8.59
CA GLU A 335 -25.40 29.82 8.31
C GLU A 335 -26.75 29.13 8.60
N ALA A 336 -26.89 27.85 8.24
CA ALA A 336 -28.08 27.08 8.58
C ALA A 336 -28.29 26.97 10.11
N ASN A 337 -27.22 26.80 10.89
CA ASN A 337 -27.29 26.80 12.37
C ASN A 337 -27.70 28.17 12.94
N ARG A 338 -27.37 29.28 12.27
CA ARG A 338 -27.85 30.62 12.66
C ARG A 338 -29.35 30.74 12.44
N LEU A 339 -29.79 30.42 11.22
CA LEU A 339 -31.15 30.66 10.75
C LEU A 339 -32.19 29.66 11.27
N HIS A 340 -31.77 28.44 11.60
CA HIS A 340 -32.68 27.35 11.91
C HIS A 340 -32.29 26.65 13.22
N GLU A 341 -33.18 26.69 14.21
CA GLU A 341 -32.92 26.07 15.52
C GLU A 341 -32.75 24.55 15.44
N ASP A 342 -33.49 23.88 14.56
CA ASP A 342 -33.39 22.43 14.38
C ASP A 342 -32.05 22.00 13.79
N ALA A 343 -31.44 22.84 12.94
CA ALA A 343 -30.11 22.60 12.38
C ALA A 343 -29.03 22.49 13.47
N ARG A 344 -29.17 23.27 14.57
CA ARG A 344 -28.19 23.34 15.66
C ARG A 344 -27.99 22.00 16.37
N SER A 345 -28.97 21.11 16.30
CA SER A 345 -28.88 19.77 16.90
C SER A 345 -28.11 18.75 16.03
N ILE A 346 -27.75 19.11 14.80
CA ILE A 346 -27.24 18.17 13.80
C ILE A 346 -25.74 18.38 13.61
N LEU A 347 -24.96 17.29 13.72
CA LEU A 347 -23.53 17.30 13.40
C LEU A 347 -23.31 17.57 11.91
N TYR A 348 -22.22 18.27 11.57
CA TYR A 348 -21.88 18.56 10.17
C TYR A 348 -21.85 17.29 9.31
N ARG A 349 -21.27 16.20 9.84
CA ARG A 349 -21.20 14.90 9.15
C ARG A 349 -22.57 14.24 8.89
N ASP A 350 -23.58 14.56 9.69
CA ASP A 350 -24.92 13.96 9.62
C ASP A 350 -25.91 14.92 8.93
N PHE A 351 -25.47 16.15 8.62
CA PHE A 351 -26.28 17.18 7.97
C PHE A 351 -26.98 16.74 6.67
N PRO A 352 -26.32 15.97 5.77
CA PRO A 352 -26.97 15.50 4.54
C PRO A 352 -28.17 14.56 4.75
N GLU A 353 -28.34 13.99 5.95
CA GLU A 353 -29.51 13.17 6.31
C GLU A 353 -30.78 14.04 6.33
N TRP A 354 -30.64 15.31 6.73
CA TRP A 354 -31.74 16.24 6.97
C TRP A 354 -31.82 17.36 5.93
N TYR A 355 -30.68 17.76 5.35
CA TYR A 355 -30.59 18.83 4.36
C TYR A 355 -30.03 18.30 3.03
N THR A 356 -30.39 18.96 1.94
CA THR A 356 -29.85 18.68 0.60
C THR A 356 -29.11 19.91 0.08
N TRP A 357 -27.84 19.71 -0.29
CA TRP A 357 -27.02 20.75 -0.89
C TRP A 357 -27.60 21.19 -2.24
N GLN A 358 -27.93 22.47 -2.37
CA GLN A 358 -28.33 23.10 -3.63
C GLN A 358 -27.16 23.90 -4.20
N THR A 359 -27.02 23.84 -5.52
CA THR A 359 -26.04 24.66 -6.25
C THR A 359 -26.71 25.18 -7.51
N SER A 360 -26.97 26.48 -7.54
CA SER A 360 -27.29 27.24 -8.76
C SER A 360 -26.14 28.18 -9.08
N ARG A 361 -26.18 28.83 -10.26
CA ARG A 361 -25.07 29.66 -10.76
C ARG A 361 -24.65 30.76 -9.77
N ASN A 362 -25.60 31.29 -8.96
CA ASN A 362 -25.39 32.38 -8.00
C ASN A 362 -25.88 32.07 -6.58
N ASN A 363 -26.35 30.85 -6.30
CA ASN A 363 -26.85 30.52 -4.96
C ASN A 363 -26.45 29.10 -4.56
N LYS A 364 -25.79 29.00 -3.40
CA LYS A 364 -25.38 27.74 -2.78
C LYS A 364 -25.88 27.76 -1.36
N TYR A 365 -26.65 26.74 -0.98
CA TYR A 365 -27.27 26.68 0.34
C TYR A 365 -27.73 25.26 0.66
N TRP A 366 -27.98 25.02 1.94
CA TRP A 366 -28.61 23.79 2.41
C TRP A 366 -30.13 23.96 2.46
N ARG A 367 -30.85 23.12 1.71
CA ARG A 367 -32.32 23.08 1.76
C ARG A 367 -32.79 21.93 2.63
N LYS A 368 -33.61 22.20 3.65
CA LYS A 368 -34.23 21.18 4.50
C LYS A 368 -35.02 20.18 3.65
N ARG A 369 -34.89 18.89 3.94
CA ARG A 369 -35.63 17.84 3.26
C ARG A 369 -37.07 17.82 3.75
N VAL A 370 -38.01 17.77 2.81
CA VAL A 370 -39.45 17.71 3.08
C VAL A 370 -39.97 16.27 2.97
N ARG A 371 -39.24 15.37 2.31
CA ARG A 371 -39.60 13.95 2.14
C ARG A 371 -38.51 13.04 2.70
N ASP A 372 -38.90 12.05 3.48
CA ASP A 372 -38.02 10.96 3.90
C ASP A 372 -37.77 10.04 2.70
N THR A 373 -36.66 10.28 2.02
CA THR A 373 -36.19 9.51 0.85
C THR A 373 -35.15 8.46 1.23
N GLY A 374 -35.06 8.11 2.52
CA GLY A 374 -33.99 7.26 3.06
C GLY A 374 -32.67 8.01 3.34
N GLY A 375 -32.68 9.34 3.23
CA GLY A 375 -31.57 10.22 3.60
C GLY A 375 -30.33 10.14 2.68
N GLN A 376 -29.28 10.85 3.07
CA GLN A 376 -27.95 10.78 2.47
C GLN A 376 -26.93 10.83 3.61
N ILE A 377 -25.93 9.95 3.60
CA ILE A 377 -24.91 9.93 4.66
C ILE A 377 -23.83 10.94 4.33
N GLY A 378 -23.47 11.82 5.26
CA GLY A 378 -22.34 12.71 5.08
C GLY A 378 -21.01 12.05 5.45
N ARG A 379 -19.98 12.38 4.67
CA ARG A 379 -18.59 12.00 4.93
C ARG A 379 -17.69 13.21 4.74
N ILE A 380 -17.18 13.74 5.85
CA ILE A 380 -16.16 14.80 5.83
C ILE A 380 -14.90 14.25 5.15
N VAL A 381 -14.30 15.03 4.25
CA VAL A 381 -13.03 14.71 3.60
C VAL A 381 -11.98 14.33 4.66
N SER A 382 -11.18 13.30 4.37
CA SER A 382 -10.11 12.88 5.27
C SER A 382 -9.05 13.98 5.41
N ALA A 383 -8.54 14.18 6.62
CA ALA A 383 -7.35 14.95 6.92
C ALA A 383 -6.40 14.05 7.72
N HIS A 384 -5.11 14.07 7.37
CA HIS A 384 -4.04 13.43 8.11
C HIS A 384 -3.66 14.27 9.33
N PRO A 385 -3.30 13.68 10.49
CA PRO A 385 -2.80 14.42 11.65
C PRO A 385 -1.73 15.48 11.34
N ALA A 386 -0.69 15.12 10.57
CA ALA A 386 0.28 16.07 10.01
C ALA A 386 -0.26 17.28 9.20
N GLU A 387 -1.56 17.33 8.84
CA GLU A 387 -2.20 18.53 8.27
C GLU A 387 -2.56 19.59 9.35
N GLY A 388 -2.21 19.34 10.63
CA GLY A 388 -2.33 20.27 11.75
C GLY A 388 -3.77 20.72 12.00
N GLU A 389 -3.98 22.04 12.07
CA GLU A 389 -5.29 22.67 12.35
C GLU A 389 -6.45 22.15 11.51
N ARG A 390 -6.20 21.74 10.26
CA ARG A 390 -7.23 21.16 9.38
C ARG A 390 -7.70 19.80 9.88
N TYR A 391 -6.82 19.01 10.49
CA TYR A 391 -7.17 17.75 11.15
C TYR A 391 -8.01 17.99 12.41
N TYR A 392 -7.59 18.90 13.27
CA TYR A 392 -8.32 19.21 14.51
C TYR A 392 -9.70 19.82 14.22
N LEU A 393 -9.82 20.67 13.21
CA LEU A 393 -11.11 21.14 12.69
C LEU A 393 -12.02 19.97 12.28
N ARG A 394 -11.47 18.95 11.59
CA ARG A 394 -12.23 17.75 11.24
C ARG A 394 -12.68 16.98 12.47
N VAL A 395 -11.85 16.88 13.50
CA VAL A 395 -12.23 16.26 14.78
C VAL A 395 -13.42 17.02 15.36
N LEU A 396 -13.31 18.33 15.55
CA LEU A 396 -14.40 19.16 16.08
C LEU A 396 -15.69 19.00 15.27
N LEU A 397 -15.63 19.06 13.93
CA LEU A 397 -16.81 18.90 13.06
C LEU A 397 -17.48 17.51 13.13
N ASN A 398 -16.80 16.49 13.70
CA ASN A 398 -17.40 15.18 13.95
C ASN A 398 -18.12 15.09 15.30
N HIS A 399 -17.89 16.04 16.22
CA HIS A 399 -18.29 15.93 17.63
C HIS A 399 -19.04 17.15 18.16
N VAL A 400 -18.85 18.33 17.57
CA VAL A 400 -19.47 19.59 17.96
C VAL A 400 -20.67 19.86 17.05
N THR A 401 -21.85 19.98 17.65
CA THR A 401 -23.07 20.47 16.99
C THR A 401 -23.13 22.00 17.07
N HIS A 402 -24.24 22.63 16.66
CA HIS A 402 -24.60 24.05 16.91
C HIS A 402 -23.65 25.16 16.45
N ALA A 403 -22.44 24.86 16.00
CA ALA A 403 -21.47 25.88 15.61
C ALA A 403 -22.02 26.77 14.48
N THR A 404 -22.05 28.07 14.72
CA THR A 404 -22.46 29.10 13.76
C THR A 404 -21.28 29.83 13.13
N SER A 405 -20.06 29.43 13.47
CA SER A 405 -18.83 30.01 12.92
C SER A 405 -17.65 29.06 13.18
N TYR A 406 -16.48 29.41 12.63
CA TYR A 406 -15.22 28.76 13.02
C TYR A 406 -14.81 29.10 14.46
N GLU A 407 -15.17 30.28 14.95
CA GLU A 407 -14.88 30.70 16.32
C GLU A 407 -15.67 29.86 17.32
N ASP A 408 -16.95 29.59 17.04
CA ASP A 408 -17.81 28.74 17.87
C ASP A 408 -17.22 27.33 18.05
N LEU A 409 -16.55 26.79 17.02
CA LEU A 409 -15.86 25.50 17.11
C LEU A 409 -14.67 25.54 18.07
N ARG A 410 -14.02 26.70 18.20
CA ARG A 410 -12.93 26.94 19.15
C ARG A 410 -13.42 27.36 20.54
N THR A 411 -14.68 27.75 20.68
CA THR A 411 -15.27 28.12 21.96
C THR A 411 -15.56 26.89 22.82
N VAL A 412 -15.00 26.84 24.03
CA VAL A 412 -15.25 25.78 25.01
C VAL A 412 -15.54 26.44 26.35
N ASN A 413 -16.67 26.09 26.99
CA ASN A 413 -17.11 26.67 28.26
C ASN A 413 -17.19 28.21 28.29
N GLY A 414 -17.47 28.84 27.15
CA GLY A 414 -17.57 30.30 27.01
C GLY A 414 -16.25 31.01 26.68
N GLU A 415 -15.12 30.29 26.66
CA GLU A 415 -13.81 30.84 26.29
C GLU A 415 -13.47 30.47 24.84
N ILE A 416 -13.06 31.47 24.04
CA ILE A 416 -12.58 31.25 22.67
C ILE A 416 -11.11 30.85 22.75
N LEU A 417 -10.79 29.64 22.32
CA LEU A 417 -9.41 29.15 22.31
C LEU A 417 -8.67 29.60 21.04
N PRO A 418 -7.34 29.82 21.10
CA PRO A 418 -6.52 30.22 19.96
C PRO A 418 -6.59 29.25 18.76
N THR A 419 -6.58 27.94 19.02
CA THR A 419 -6.48 26.90 17.98
C THR A 419 -7.61 25.89 18.02
N PHE A 420 -7.87 25.22 16.89
CA PHE A 420 -8.77 24.06 16.85
C PHE A 420 -8.17 22.88 17.62
N HIS A 421 -6.84 22.77 17.66
CA HIS A 421 -6.12 21.82 18.50
C HIS A 421 -6.53 21.94 19.97
N GLU A 422 -6.31 23.09 20.60
CA GLU A 422 -6.63 23.32 22.01
C GLU A 422 -8.12 23.11 22.31
N ALA A 423 -8.99 23.47 21.38
CA ALA A 423 -10.43 23.23 21.53
C ALA A 423 -10.79 21.75 21.49
N ALA A 424 -10.11 20.94 20.66
CA ALA A 424 -10.31 19.50 20.64
C ALA A 424 -9.77 18.84 21.92
N GLU A 425 -8.61 19.28 22.41
CA GLU A 425 -7.98 18.82 23.64
C GLU A 425 -8.82 19.16 24.88
N ARG A 426 -9.24 20.43 25.03
CA ARG A 426 -10.09 20.89 26.15
C ARG A 426 -11.44 20.15 26.20
N ARG A 427 -11.92 19.66 25.06
CA ARG A 427 -13.13 18.84 24.94
C ARG A 427 -12.88 17.34 25.19
N GLY A 428 -11.64 16.92 25.42
CA GLY A 428 -11.25 15.52 25.59
C GLY A 428 -11.43 14.66 24.33
N LEU A 429 -11.38 15.28 23.14
CA LEU A 429 -11.55 14.58 21.87
C LEU A 429 -10.23 14.00 21.32
N ILE A 430 -9.11 14.46 21.86
CA ILE A 430 -7.75 13.96 21.62
C ILE A 430 -7.09 13.75 22.99
N GLU A 431 -6.23 12.73 23.08
CA GLU A 431 -5.42 12.50 24.28
C GLU A 431 -4.37 13.62 24.38
N GLY A 432 -4.17 14.16 25.59
CA GLY A 432 -3.06 15.07 25.84
C GLY A 432 -1.73 14.31 25.86
N ASP A 433 -0.62 15.03 25.67
CA ASP A 433 0.74 14.49 25.60
C ASP A 433 1.27 13.84 26.90
N ASN A 434 0.43 13.64 27.92
CA ASN A 434 0.84 13.13 29.24
C ASN A 434 1.68 11.85 29.17
N THR A 435 1.39 10.95 28.22
CA THR A 435 2.17 9.70 28.06
C THR A 435 3.56 9.93 27.46
N LEU A 436 3.72 10.94 26.59
CA LEU A 436 5.01 11.34 26.02
C LEU A 436 5.86 12.05 27.07
N ASP A 437 5.23 12.89 27.87
CA ASP A 437 5.85 13.56 29.01
C ASP A 437 6.29 12.55 30.10
N GLU A 438 5.43 11.60 30.47
CA GLU A 438 5.77 10.51 31.40
C GLU A 438 6.94 9.67 30.85
N SER A 439 6.96 9.37 29.56
CA SER A 439 8.05 8.62 28.91
C SER A 439 9.39 9.36 28.96
N LEU A 440 9.41 10.66 28.69
CA LEU A 440 10.62 11.48 28.82
C LEU A 440 11.04 11.59 30.29
N THR A 441 10.08 11.81 31.20
CA THR A 441 10.32 11.87 32.65
C THR A 441 10.95 10.57 33.17
N GLU A 442 10.43 9.41 32.78
CA GLU A 442 10.99 8.10 33.15
C GLU A 442 12.40 7.93 32.59
N SER A 443 12.61 8.31 31.33
CA SER A 443 13.91 8.19 30.66
C SER A 443 15.00 9.06 31.30
N THR A 444 14.63 10.21 31.90
CA THR A 444 15.59 11.05 32.65
C THR A 444 16.28 10.32 33.80
N LEU A 445 15.70 9.24 34.32
CA LEU A 445 16.25 8.50 35.46
C LEU A 445 17.41 7.58 35.09
N TYR A 446 17.55 7.18 33.82
CA TYR A 446 18.54 6.18 33.40
C TYR A 446 19.23 6.46 32.06
N GLU A 447 18.71 7.36 31.22
CA GLU A 447 19.34 7.72 29.95
C GLU A 447 20.34 8.86 30.10
N MET A 448 21.41 8.82 29.29
CA MET A 448 22.35 9.93 29.16
C MET A 448 21.72 11.09 28.38
N PRO A 449 22.09 12.37 28.63
CA PRO A 449 21.48 13.54 28.00
C PRO A 449 21.42 13.49 26.46
N SER A 450 22.45 12.95 25.79
CA SER A 450 22.45 12.76 24.33
C SER A 450 21.39 11.78 23.83
N SER A 451 21.14 10.70 24.59
CA SER A 451 20.09 9.72 24.29
C SER A 451 18.72 10.34 24.53
N LEU A 452 18.57 11.12 25.59
CA LEU A 452 17.34 11.84 25.89
C LEU A 452 16.99 12.87 24.79
N ARG A 453 17.99 13.60 24.25
CA ARG A 453 17.80 14.48 23.07
C ARG A 453 17.36 13.70 21.83
N ARG A 454 17.89 12.48 21.64
CA ARG A 454 17.48 11.59 20.54
C ARG A 454 16.06 11.06 20.71
N LEU A 455 15.67 10.70 21.93
CA LEU A 455 14.31 10.31 22.26
C LEU A 455 13.35 11.47 21.99
N PHE A 456 13.68 12.68 22.46
CA PHE A 456 12.92 13.89 22.19
C PHE A 456 12.73 14.14 20.68
N ALA A 457 13.82 14.13 19.90
CA ALA A 457 13.74 14.26 18.44
C ALA A 457 12.91 13.14 17.78
N THR A 458 12.96 11.91 18.31
CA THR A 458 12.14 10.79 17.83
C THR A 458 10.66 11.01 18.11
N ILE A 459 10.32 11.49 19.30
CA ILE A 459 8.95 11.85 19.68
C ILE A 459 8.41 12.93 18.74
N LEU A 460 9.18 13.98 18.46
CA LEU A 460 8.80 15.02 17.50
C LEU A 460 8.45 14.45 16.11
N VAL A 461 9.25 13.50 15.61
CA VAL A 461 9.09 12.95 14.27
C VAL A 461 7.96 11.93 14.17
N PHE A 462 7.82 11.06 15.16
CA PHE A 462 7.01 9.84 15.05
C PHE A 462 5.77 9.81 15.95
N CYS A 463 5.74 10.62 17.01
CA CYS A 463 4.63 10.64 17.96
C CYS A 463 3.67 11.82 17.74
N GLU A 464 4.05 12.79 16.90
CA GLU A 464 3.25 13.98 16.58
C GLU A 464 2.69 14.68 17.84
N PRO A 465 3.55 15.06 18.81
CA PRO A 465 3.13 15.68 20.07
C PRO A 465 2.30 16.95 19.84
N SER A 466 1.26 17.11 20.66
CA SER A 466 0.39 18.28 20.66
C SER A 466 1.06 19.55 21.19
N ASP A 467 1.88 19.46 22.25
CA ASP A 467 2.56 20.58 22.90
C ASP A 467 4.08 20.39 22.96
N VAL A 468 4.72 20.57 21.80
CA VAL A 468 6.19 20.53 21.66
C VAL A 468 6.88 21.55 22.56
N ARG A 469 6.29 22.74 22.77
CA ARG A 469 6.91 23.82 23.54
C ARG A 469 6.93 23.48 25.03
N GLY A 470 5.82 22.98 25.57
CA GLY A 470 5.74 22.50 26.95
C GLY A 470 6.68 21.32 27.22
N LEU A 471 6.76 20.35 26.30
CA LEU A 471 7.73 19.25 26.40
C LEU A 471 9.19 19.75 26.39
N TRP A 472 9.51 20.70 25.51
CA TRP A 472 10.83 21.33 25.46
C TRP A 472 11.18 22.00 26.79
N GLU A 473 10.33 22.91 27.28
CA GLU A 473 10.59 23.70 28.48
C GLU A 473 10.76 22.82 29.72
N LYS A 474 9.98 21.74 29.82
CA LYS A 474 10.04 20.81 30.95
C LYS A 474 11.29 19.92 30.95
N HIS A 475 11.72 19.45 29.77
CA HIS A 475 12.81 18.46 29.65
C HIS A 475 14.16 19.06 29.25
N LEU A 476 14.23 20.34 28.90
CA LEU A 476 15.47 21.05 28.55
C LEU A 476 16.55 20.88 29.62
N ASP A 477 16.16 20.94 30.89
CA ASP A 477 17.13 20.80 31.97
C ASP A 477 17.83 19.43 31.92
N ALA A 478 17.08 18.33 31.89
CA ALA A 478 17.66 16.99 31.79
C ALA A 478 18.44 16.79 30.47
N MET A 479 17.92 17.31 29.36
CA MET A 479 18.58 17.23 28.05
C MET A 479 19.88 18.05 27.94
N SER A 480 20.18 18.95 28.87
CA SER A 480 21.33 19.86 28.80
C SER A 480 22.44 19.56 29.82
N GLU A 481 22.30 18.51 30.62
CA GLU A 481 23.17 18.23 31.76
C GLU A 481 24.65 18.06 31.38
N ASP A 482 24.92 17.41 30.24
CA ASP A 482 26.27 17.18 29.72
C ASP A 482 26.96 18.49 29.31
N TYR A 483 26.25 19.39 28.63
CA TYR A 483 26.80 20.68 28.21
C TYR A 483 26.99 21.67 29.37
N ARG A 484 26.18 21.59 30.42
CA ARG A 484 26.32 22.45 31.61
C ARG A 484 27.62 22.22 32.37
N ARG A 485 28.19 21.02 32.32
CA ARG A 485 29.44 20.70 33.00
C ARG A 485 30.64 21.42 32.40
N SER A 486 30.59 21.74 31.10
CA SER A 486 31.67 22.39 30.36
C SER A 486 31.40 23.85 30.01
N ASN A 487 30.16 24.35 30.16
CA ASN A 487 29.77 25.70 29.77
C ASN A 487 28.95 26.41 30.85
N PRO A 488 29.40 27.58 31.36
CA PRO A 488 28.67 28.32 32.40
C PRO A 488 27.50 29.17 31.85
N SER A 489 27.42 29.40 30.54
CA SER A 489 26.35 30.19 29.91
C SER A 489 25.13 29.34 29.61
N LYS A 490 23.99 29.68 30.24
CA LYS A 490 22.70 28.99 29.99
C LYS A 490 22.24 29.14 28.54
N VAL A 491 22.46 30.30 27.93
CA VAL A 491 22.09 30.57 26.53
C VAL A 491 22.93 29.68 25.59
N ALA A 492 24.25 29.61 25.81
CA ALA A 492 25.12 28.77 25.00
C ALA A 492 24.73 27.28 25.11
N VAL A 493 24.41 26.82 26.33
CA VAL A 493 23.97 25.45 26.58
C VAL A 493 22.65 25.14 25.86
N GLU A 494 21.66 26.02 25.95
CA GLU A 494 20.38 25.86 25.25
C GLU A 494 20.58 25.78 23.72
N GLN A 495 21.43 26.65 23.17
CA GLN A 495 21.77 26.66 21.76
C GLN A 495 22.49 25.37 21.31
N LEU A 496 23.42 24.84 22.12
CA LEU A 496 24.07 23.56 21.84
C LEU A 496 23.07 22.38 21.80
N VAL A 497 22.09 22.38 22.72
CA VAL A 497 21.01 21.37 22.72
C VAL A 497 20.14 21.51 21.46
N LEU A 498 19.74 22.72 21.09
CA LEU A 498 18.94 22.99 19.90
C LEU A 498 19.67 22.56 18.62
N ILE A 499 20.97 22.84 18.51
CA ILE A 499 21.81 22.42 17.38
C ILE A 499 21.88 20.89 17.30
N ASP A 500 22.05 20.19 18.42
CA ASP A 500 22.10 18.72 18.45
C ASP A 500 20.74 18.11 18.04
N ILE A 501 19.62 18.68 18.52
CA ILE A 501 18.27 18.28 18.11
C ILE A 501 18.03 18.58 16.62
N ARG A 502 18.40 19.77 16.12
CA ARG A 502 18.33 20.12 14.68
C ARG A 502 19.04 19.07 13.84
N ASN A 503 20.25 18.72 14.24
CA ASN A 503 21.05 17.72 13.57
C ASN A 503 20.32 16.36 13.55
N MET A 504 19.71 15.93 14.66
CA MET A 504 18.96 14.66 14.74
C MET A 504 17.71 14.68 13.87
N LEU A 505 16.96 15.78 13.86
CA LEU A 505 15.79 15.97 13.00
C LEU A 505 16.16 15.91 11.51
N GLN A 506 17.25 16.58 11.11
CA GLN A 506 17.74 16.55 9.73
C GLN A 506 18.12 15.14 9.30
N SER A 507 18.72 14.34 10.19
CA SER A 507 19.04 12.94 9.91
C SER A 507 17.78 12.10 9.58
N MET A 508 16.64 12.46 10.20
CA MET A 508 15.32 11.88 9.99
C MET A 508 14.51 12.56 8.86
N GLY A 509 15.09 13.56 8.18
CA GLY A 509 14.47 14.27 7.05
C GLY A 509 13.43 15.32 7.47
N LYS A 510 13.58 15.90 8.67
CA LYS A 510 12.77 17.02 9.16
C LYS A 510 13.67 18.21 9.44
N GLU A 511 13.16 19.40 9.16
CA GLU A 511 13.81 20.66 9.51
C GLU A 511 13.32 21.11 10.90
N ILE A 512 14.18 21.71 11.72
CA ILE A 512 13.82 22.08 13.09
C ILE A 512 12.73 23.17 13.12
N GLU A 513 12.70 24.02 12.09
CA GLU A 513 11.71 25.08 11.86
C GLU A 513 10.30 24.51 11.61
N SER A 514 10.17 23.20 11.37
CA SER A 514 8.87 22.53 11.30
C SER A 514 8.24 22.28 12.68
N PHE A 515 8.95 22.57 13.76
CA PHE A 515 8.49 22.43 15.14
C PHE A 515 8.57 23.77 15.88
N PRO A 516 7.66 24.07 16.82
CA PRO A 516 7.61 25.35 17.54
C PRO A 516 8.67 25.44 18.67
N LEU A 517 9.94 25.17 18.34
CA LEU A 517 11.10 25.29 19.23
C LEU A 517 11.71 26.71 19.17
N PRO A 518 12.54 27.13 20.14
CA PRO A 518 13.28 28.39 20.06
C PRO A 518 14.21 28.47 18.83
N ASP A 519 14.42 29.70 18.33
CA ASP A 519 15.30 29.95 17.18
C ASP A 519 16.77 29.66 17.53
N ILE A 520 17.50 29.13 16.54
CA ILE A 520 18.94 28.87 16.66
C ILE A 520 19.74 30.13 16.33
N GLN A 521 20.70 30.45 17.19
CA GLN A 521 21.70 31.50 17.00
C GLN A 521 22.95 30.88 16.38
N GLU A 522 23.19 31.17 15.10
CA GLU A 522 24.27 30.56 14.29
C GLU A 522 25.69 30.79 14.85
N GLU A 523 25.88 31.79 15.72
CA GLU A 523 27.17 32.08 16.36
C GLU A 523 27.66 30.99 17.34
N TYR A 524 26.75 30.12 17.83
CA TYR A 524 27.07 29.01 18.73
C TYR A 524 27.33 27.68 18.01
N ASP A 525 27.16 27.64 16.68
CA ASP A 525 27.43 26.45 15.89
C ASP A 525 28.93 26.31 15.61
N THR A 526 29.61 25.49 16.41
CA THR A 526 31.04 25.18 16.18
C THR A 526 31.28 24.32 14.92
N SER A 527 30.22 23.83 14.26
CA SER A 527 30.31 23.04 13.03
C SER A 527 30.41 23.88 11.75
N ILE A 528 30.68 25.19 11.86
CA ILE A 528 30.94 26.08 10.71
C ILE A 528 31.90 25.40 9.72
N GLY A 529 31.33 24.89 8.62
CA GLY A 529 32.04 24.35 7.47
C GLY A 529 31.96 22.84 7.26
N VAL A 530 31.76 21.99 8.28
CA VAL A 530 31.75 20.52 8.10
C VAL A 530 30.34 19.96 8.32
N THR A 531 29.75 19.46 7.24
CA THR A 531 28.41 18.89 7.27
C THR A 531 28.39 17.60 8.10
N ARG A 532 27.36 17.40 8.94
CA ARG A 532 27.18 16.20 9.77
C ARG A 532 27.43 14.89 9.01
N GLU A 533 26.89 14.74 7.81
CA GLU A 533 27.08 13.51 7.03
C GLU A 533 28.55 13.24 6.70
N ILE A 534 29.36 14.29 6.51
CA ILE A 534 30.81 14.18 6.31
C ILE A 534 31.50 13.81 7.62
N PHE A 535 31.11 14.45 8.73
CA PHE A 535 31.66 14.15 10.05
C PHE A 535 31.37 12.71 10.48
N GLU A 536 30.14 12.24 10.29
CA GLU A 536 29.74 10.86 10.59
C GLU A 536 30.55 9.85 9.78
N GLU A 537 30.83 10.13 8.50
CA GLU A 537 31.63 9.22 7.65
C GLU A 537 33.13 9.31 7.93
N SER A 538 33.65 10.49 8.29
CA SER A 538 35.08 10.67 8.61
C SER A 538 35.48 10.14 9.97
N THR A 539 34.52 9.95 10.88
CA THR A 539 34.72 9.44 12.25
C THR A 539 34.48 7.93 12.39
N ILE A 540 34.18 7.22 11.29
CA ILE A 540 34.05 5.76 11.31
C ILE A 540 35.39 5.16 11.72
N GLU A 541 35.39 4.46 12.86
CA GLU A 541 36.58 3.77 13.37
C GLU A 541 37.07 2.73 12.36
N LEU A 542 38.37 2.80 12.05
CA LEU A 542 39.05 1.81 11.23
C LEU A 542 39.27 0.55 12.07
N ASN A 543 38.69 -0.57 11.64
CA ASN A 543 39.10 -1.85 12.20
C ASN A 543 40.55 -2.14 11.76
N VAL A 544 41.46 -2.27 12.73
CA VAL A 544 42.88 -2.52 12.48
C VAL A 544 43.10 -3.87 11.78
N GLU A 545 42.21 -4.84 11.95
CA GLU A 545 42.28 -6.11 11.21
C GLU A 545 41.97 -5.92 9.71
N ASP A 546 41.16 -4.90 9.36
CA ASP A 546 40.71 -4.68 7.99
C ASP A 546 41.80 -4.09 7.08
N THR A 547 42.82 -3.44 7.67
CA THR A 547 43.92 -2.85 6.91
C THR A 547 44.83 -3.90 6.27
N TYR A 548 44.93 -5.09 6.88
CA TYR A 548 45.71 -6.22 6.37
C TYR A 548 44.96 -7.08 5.35
N LEU A 549 43.66 -6.84 5.12
CA LEU A 549 42.87 -7.65 4.19
C LEU A 549 43.42 -7.57 2.75
N SER A 550 43.97 -6.41 2.37
CA SER A 550 44.55 -6.19 1.05
C SER A 550 45.69 -7.17 0.71
N ASP A 551 46.45 -7.62 1.71
CA ASP A 551 47.56 -8.57 1.56
C ASP A 551 47.08 -10.03 1.36
N SER A 552 45.82 -10.30 1.68
CA SER A 552 45.23 -11.65 1.66
C SER A 552 44.20 -11.86 0.54
N LEU A 553 44.10 -10.90 -0.38
CA LEU A 553 43.22 -11.01 -1.56
C LEU A 553 43.71 -12.13 -2.49
N ASN A 554 42.78 -12.93 -3.00
CA ASN A 554 43.11 -13.88 -4.07
C ASN A 554 43.35 -13.16 -5.41
N SER A 555 43.79 -13.87 -6.45
CA SER A 555 44.13 -13.29 -7.76
C SER A 555 42.99 -12.46 -8.38
N ASP A 556 41.75 -12.96 -8.34
CA ASP A 556 40.59 -12.30 -8.95
C ASP A 556 40.24 -11.03 -8.16
N GLN A 557 40.24 -11.13 -6.83
CA GLN A 557 39.98 -10.01 -5.93
C GLN A 557 41.08 -8.95 -6.02
N ARG A 558 42.35 -9.37 -6.15
CA ARG A 558 43.50 -8.49 -6.28
C ARG A 558 43.47 -7.71 -7.59
N ALA A 559 43.12 -8.37 -8.70
CA ALA A 559 42.93 -7.70 -9.98
C ALA A 559 41.82 -6.65 -9.92
N ALA A 560 40.67 -7.00 -9.33
CA ALA A 560 39.57 -6.07 -9.12
C ALA A 560 39.95 -4.90 -8.19
N TYR A 561 40.65 -5.20 -7.09
CA TYR A 561 41.15 -4.21 -6.14
C TYR A 561 42.08 -3.19 -6.81
N ASP A 562 43.03 -3.66 -7.62
CA ASP A 562 43.99 -2.79 -8.29
C ASP A 562 43.37 -1.86 -9.30
N GLU A 563 42.44 -2.38 -10.09
CA GLU A 563 41.75 -1.60 -11.09
C GLU A 563 40.92 -0.48 -10.44
N ILE A 564 40.22 -0.80 -9.34
CA ILE A 564 39.43 0.16 -8.58
C ILE A 564 40.33 1.17 -7.84
N MET A 565 41.38 0.72 -7.17
CA MET A 565 42.30 1.60 -6.45
C MET A 565 43.06 2.52 -7.40
N SER A 566 43.48 2.04 -8.58
CA SER A 566 44.10 2.88 -9.60
C SER A 566 43.18 4.02 -10.04
N ALA A 567 41.87 3.76 -10.20
CA ALA A 567 40.90 4.79 -10.54
C ALA A 567 40.72 5.83 -9.41
N ILE A 568 40.74 5.38 -8.14
CA ILE A 568 40.64 6.26 -6.96
C ILE A 568 41.90 7.11 -6.78
N ASP A 569 43.08 6.53 -6.97
CA ASP A 569 44.35 7.22 -6.74
C ASP A 569 44.67 8.23 -7.84
N ARG A 570 44.19 7.99 -9.07
CA ARG A 570 44.31 8.93 -10.19
C ARG A 570 43.17 9.94 -10.30
N ASP A 571 42.14 9.83 -9.45
CA ASP A 571 40.92 10.65 -9.49
C ASP A 571 40.24 10.64 -10.89
N GLU A 572 40.38 9.53 -11.62
CA GLU A 572 39.78 9.35 -12.96
C GLU A 572 38.27 9.04 -12.87
N GLY A 573 37.79 8.66 -11.68
CA GLY A 573 36.44 8.13 -11.49
C GLY A 573 36.27 6.76 -12.14
N GLY A 574 35.03 6.27 -12.18
CA GLY A 574 34.71 5.03 -12.90
C GLY A 574 33.56 4.26 -12.28
N VAL A 575 32.81 3.56 -13.12
CA VAL A 575 31.69 2.73 -12.67
C VAL A 575 32.08 1.27 -12.84
N PHE A 576 32.14 0.52 -11.74
CA PHE A 576 32.55 -0.87 -11.71
C PHE A 576 31.37 -1.76 -11.29
N PHE A 577 31.28 -2.94 -11.86
CA PHE A 577 30.35 -3.98 -11.43
C PHE A 577 31.14 -5.25 -11.09
N VAL A 578 31.17 -5.63 -9.80
CA VAL A 578 31.80 -6.85 -9.30
C VAL A 578 30.76 -7.98 -9.33
N ASP A 579 30.82 -8.78 -10.39
CA ASP A 579 30.05 -10.02 -10.55
C ASP A 579 30.77 -11.16 -9.82
N GLY A 580 30.15 -11.69 -8.78
CA GLY A 580 30.73 -12.77 -8.00
C GLY A 580 29.65 -13.63 -7.37
N PRO A 581 29.58 -14.94 -7.68
CA PRO A 581 28.69 -15.87 -7.00
C PRO A 581 28.81 -15.87 -5.47
N GLY A 582 27.79 -16.41 -4.80
CA GLY A 582 27.81 -16.58 -3.34
C GLY A 582 29.08 -17.28 -2.85
N GLY A 583 29.81 -16.64 -1.92
CA GLY A 583 31.03 -17.20 -1.33
C GLY A 583 32.35 -16.83 -2.02
N THR A 584 32.33 -16.03 -3.08
CA THR A 584 33.55 -15.54 -3.78
C THR A 584 34.29 -14.39 -3.08
N GLY A 585 33.75 -13.90 -1.96
CA GLY A 585 34.39 -12.87 -1.15
C GLY A 585 34.20 -11.43 -1.64
N LYS A 586 33.11 -11.11 -2.34
CA LYS A 586 32.75 -9.72 -2.71
C LYS A 586 32.85 -8.74 -1.53
N THR A 587 32.21 -9.07 -0.41
CA THR A 587 32.25 -8.23 0.80
C THR A 587 33.64 -8.13 1.42
N PHE A 588 34.49 -9.15 1.25
CA PHE A 588 35.88 -9.13 1.69
C PHE A 588 36.69 -8.10 0.89
N LEU A 589 36.51 -8.08 -0.44
CA LEU A 589 37.07 -7.06 -1.33
C LEU A 589 36.59 -5.64 -0.94
N TYR A 590 35.29 -5.46 -0.67
CA TYR A 590 34.76 -4.15 -0.26
C TYR A 590 35.35 -3.66 1.05
N ARG A 591 35.54 -4.54 2.04
CA ARG A 591 36.18 -4.17 3.31
C ARG A 591 37.63 -3.74 3.12
N ALA A 592 38.40 -4.45 2.28
CA ALA A 592 39.76 -4.05 1.95
C ALA A 592 39.82 -2.66 1.27
N LEU A 593 38.93 -2.39 0.31
CA LEU A 593 38.81 -1.07 -0.33
C LEU A 593 38.44 0.03 0.68
N LEU A 594 37.41 -0.20 1.51
CA LEU A 594 36.95 0.76 2.51
C LEU A 594 38.04 1.09 3.52
N ALA A 595 38.75 0.09 4.04
CA ALA A 595 39.79 0.26 5.03
C ALA A 595 40.96 1.09 4.50
N VAL A 596 41.40 0.82 3.28
CA VAL A 596 42.53 1.53 2.66
C VAL A 596 42.15 2.97 2.31
N VAL A 597 40.99 3.20 1.69
CA VAL A 597 40.56 4.56 1.31
C VAL A 597 40.31 5.43 2.55
N ARG A 598 39.65 4.88 3.59
CA ARG A 598 39.45 5.61 4.85
C ARG A 598 40.76 5.81 5.62
N GLY A 599 41.70 4.85 5.54
CA GLY A 599 43.07 5.00 6.07
C GLY A 599 43.85 6.15 5.44
N GLN A 600 43.59 6.45 4.15
CA GLN A 600 44.10 7.64 3.46
C GLN A 600 43.38 8.95 3.85
N LYS A 601 42.48 8.92 4.85
CA LYS A 601 41.61 10.04 5.26
C LYS A 601 40.67 10.54 4.16
N LYS A 602 40.39 9.72 3.15
CA LYS A 602 39.38 10.00 2.12
C LYS A 602 38.01 9.49 2.56
N ILE A 603 36.94 10.08 2.03
CA ILE A 603 35.57 9.63 2.31
C ILE A 603 35.23 8.43 1.42
N ALA A 604 34.89 7.30 2.04
CA ALA A 604 34.40 6.10 1.36
C ALA A 604 33.02 5.71 1.91
N ILE A 605 31.99 5.73 1.06
CA ILE A 605 30.61 5.49 1.44
C ILE A 605 30.27 4.01 1.19
N ALA A 606 29.92 3.29 2.25
CA ALA A 606 29.47 1.90 2.18
C ALA A 606 27.94 1.82 2.17
N THR A 607 27.35 1.26 1.11
CA THR A 607 25.91 1.06 1.02
C THR A 607 25.52 -0.32 0.50
N ALA A 608 24.32 -0.77 0.85
CA ALA A 608 23.75 -1.99 0.30
C ALA A 608 22.24 -1.88 0.08
N THR A 609 21.67 -2.76 -0.76
CA THR A 609 20.22 -2.79 -1.03
C THR A 609 19.41 -3.18 0.21
N SER A 610 19.92 -4.07 1.08
CA SER A 610 19.24 -4.55 2.29
C SER A 610 19.95 -4.14 3.57
N GLY A 611 19.20 -4.03 4.68
CA GLY A 611 19.77 -3.68 5.99
C GLY A 611 20.77 -4.71 6.50
N VAL A 612 20.52 -6.00 6.26
CA VAL A 612 21.42 -7.10 6.65
C VAL A 612 22.75 -7.03 5.89
N ALA A 613 22.70 -6.80 4.58
CA ALA A 613 23.92 -6.63 3.78
C ALA A 613 24.70 -5.38 4.21
N ALA A 614 23.98 -4.28 4.50
CA ALA A 614 24.58 -3.04 4.96
C ALA A 614 25.31 -3.21 6.30
N SER A 615 24.74 -3.95 7.26
CA SER A 615 25.35 -4.16 8.58
C SER A 615 26.67 -4.94 8.56
N ILE A 616 27.00 -5.63 7.46
CA ILE A 616 28.25 -6.40 7.34
C ILE A 616 29.43 -5.48 6.98
N MET A 617 29.17 -4.31 6.40
CA MET A 617 30.22 -3.34 6.04
C MET A 617 30.38 -2.28 7.14
N PRO A 618 31.62 -1.92 7.54
CA PRO A 618 31.85 -0.85 8.52
C PRO A 618 31.21 0.47 8.09
N GLY A 619 30.33 1.02 8.93
CA GLY A 619 29.54 2.22 8.63
C GLY A 619 28.50 2.05 7.53
N GLY A 620 28.17 0.81 7.15
CA GLY A 620 27.24 0.52 6.06
C GLY A 620 25.81 0.96 6.34
N ARG A 621 25.16 1.53 5.32
CA ARG A 621 23.73 1.91 5.38
C ARG A 621 22.95 1.39 4.17
N THR A 622 21.63 1.33 4.29
CA THR A 622 20.80 1.03 3.13
C THR A 622 20.86 2.17 2.12
N THR A 623 20.89 1.85 0.84
CA THR A 623 20.98 2.83 -0.26
C THR A 623 19.82 3.83 -0.23
N HIS A 624 18.61 3.35 0.09
CA HIS A 624 17.44 4.21 0.27
C HIS A 624 17.63 5.23 1.40
N SER A 625 18.24 4.84 2.52
CA SER A 625 18.46 5.75 3.65
C SER A 625 19.60 6.74 3.39
N ARG A 626 20.72 6.28 2.79
CA ARG A 626 21.91 7.09 2.56
C ARG A 626 21.72 8.08 1.42
N PHE A 627 21.07 7.64 0.33
CA PHE A 627 20.85 8.47 -0.85
C PHE A 627 19.43 9.04 -0.94
N LYS A 628 18.59 8.87 0.09
CA LYS A 628 17.21 9.37 0.13
C LYS A 628 16.42 8.99 -1.15
N ILE A 629 16.54 7.73 -1.57
CA ILE A 629 15.86 7.22 -2.77
C ILE A 629 14.37 7.02 -2.47
N PRO A 630 13.45 7.62 -3.24
CA PRO A 630 12.02 7.41 -3.08
C PRO A 630 11.61 5.94 -3.22
N LEU A 631 10.71 5.46 -2.36
CA LEU A 631 10.19 4.07 -2.41
C LEU A 631 9.32 3.79 -3.66
N GLY A 632 8.71 4.83 -4.23
CA GLY A 632 8.02 4.80 -5.51
C GLY A 632 8.76 5.69 -6.48
N ILE A 633 9.46 5.08 -7.44
CA ILE A 633 10.29 5.80 -8.40
C ILE A 633 9.95 5.34 -9.82
N ASP A 634 9.66 6.33 -10.65
CA ASP A 634 9.38 6.17 -12.08
C ASP A 634 10.66 6.47 -12.89
N ASP A 635 10.67 6.10 -14.16
CA ASP A 635 11.79 6.36 -15.07
C ASP A 635 12.08 7.88 -15.15
N GLY A 636 13.36 8.27 -15.10
CA GLY A 636 13.78 9.67 -15.05
C GLY A 636 13.67 10.35 -13.68
N GLY A 637 13.40 9.58 -12.61
CA GLY A 637 13.35 10.10 -11.24
C GLY A 637 14.70 10.63 -10.72
N PHE A 638 14.63 11.36 -9.61
CA PHE A 638 15.76 11.88 -8.84
C PHE A 638 15.63 11.42 -7.38
N CYS A 639 16.76 11.38 -6.67
CA CYS A 639 16.76 11.24 -5.22
C CYS A 639 16.14 12.47 -4.53
N SER A 640 15.61 12.32 -3.32
CA SER A 640 14.88 13.40 -2.65
C SER A 640 15.75 14.40 -1.89
N PHE A 641 17.08 14.29 -1.95
CA PHE A 641 17.98 15.28 -1.36
C PHE A 641 18.21 16.45 -2.32
N THR A 642 18.44 17.65 -1.78
CA THR A 642 18.70 18.88 -2.55
C THR A 642 20.20 19.11 -2.75
N LYS A 643 20.58 19.95 -3.72
CA LYS A 643 21.99 20.30 -4.00
C LYS A 643 22.69 20.99 -2.82
N GLN A 644 21.93 21.63 -1.94
CA GLN A 644 22.42 22.30 -0.72
C GLN A 644 22.48 21.36 0.50
N SER A 645 21.88 20.17 0.40
CA SER A 645 21.80 19.23 1.52
C SER A 645 23.15 18.69 1.94
N GLY A 646 23.21 18.20 3.18
CA GLY A 646 24.42 17.55 3.67
C GLY A 646 24.78 16.26 2.96
N THR A 647 23.78 15.52 2.52
CA THR A 647 23.97 14.35 1.64
C THR A 647 24.65 14.73 0.33
N ALA A 648 24.29 15.85 -0.30
CA ALA A 648 24.96 16.33 -1.51
C ALA A 648 26.44 16.68 -1.26
N LYS A 649 26.74 17.39 -0.15
CA LYS A 649 28.12 17.72 0.24
C LYS A 649 28.95 16.48 0.56
N LEU A 650 28.36 15.48 1.21
CA LEU A 650 28.99 14.17 1.44
C LEU A 650 29.34 13.50 0.10
N LEU A 651 28.39 13.42 -0.83
CA LEU A 651 28.60 12.82 -2.15
C LEU A 651 29.68 13.57 -2.96
N GLN A 652 29.74 14.90 -2.86
CA GLN A 652 30.81 15.71 -3.47
C GLN A 652 32.19 15.37 -2.89
N SER A 653 32.26 15.08 -1.59
CA SER A 653 33.51 14.76 -0.88
C SER A 653 33.94 13.29 -1.01
N ALA A 654 33.04 12.40 -1.44
CA ALA A 654 33.31 10.97 -1.56
C ALA A 654 34.34 10.65 -2.65
N SER A 655 35.33 9.83 -2.32
CA SER A 655 36.29 9.25 -3.28
C SER A 655 35.86 7.86 -3.75
N LEU A 656 35.06 7.15 -2.96
CA LEU A 656 34.55 5.81 -3.28
C LEU A 656 33.11 5.66 -2.78
N ILE A 657 32.23 5.10 -3.63
CA ILE A 657 30.88 4.70 -3.26
C ILE A 657 30.71 3.22 -3.57
N ILE A 658 30.40 2.40 -2.57
CA ILE A 658 30.09 0.98 -2.75
C ILE A 658 28.58 0.76 -2.60
N TRP A 659 28.01 -0.01 -3.52
CA TRP A 659 26.61 -0.46 -3.48
C TRP A 659 26.56 -1.98 -3.63
N ASP A 660 26.45 -2.70 -2.51
CA ASP A 660 26.31 -4.17 -2.50
C ASP A 660 24.85 -4.63 -2.71
N GLU A 661 24.69 -5.84 -3.22
CA GLU A 661 23.41 -6.45 -3.63
C GLU A 661 22.61 -5.60 -4.64
N ALA A 662 23.31 -4.95 -5.58
CA ALA A 662 22.72 -4.12 -6.62
C ALA A 662 21.87 -4.93 -7.61
N SER A 663 22.10 -6.24 -7.77
CA SER A 663 21.30 -7.13 -8.64
C SER A 663 19.83 -7.23 -8.19
N MET A 664 19.56 -7.04 -6.90
CA MET A 664 18.22 -7.04 -6.30
C MET A 664 17.49 -5.69 -6.43
N THR A 665 18.20 -4.63 -6.83
CA THR A 665 17.66 -3.27 -6.92
C THR A 665 17.06 -2.99 -8.31
N LYS A 666 15.94 -2.27 -8.34
CA LYS A 666 15.36 -1.77 -9.60
C LYS A 666 16.28 -0.75 -10.27
N ARG A 667 16.49 -0.84 -11.58
CA ARG A 667 17.33 0.10 -12.35
C ARG A 667 16.99 1.57 -12.09
N GLN A 668 15.71 1.89 -11.92
CA GLN A 668 15.25 3.25 -11.65
C GLN A 668 15.87 3.88 -10.40
N ALA A 669 16.17 3.08 -9.37
CA ALA A 669 16.82 3.58 -8.16
C ALA A 669 18.30 3.95 -8.41
N VAL A 670 18.99 3.16 -9.24
CA VAL A 670 20.39 3.43 -9.62
C VAL A 670 20.47 4.62 -10.58
N GLU A 671 19.57 4.68 -11.56
CA GLU A 671 19.43 5.79 -12.50
C GLU A 671 19.07 7.11 -11.78
N ALA A 672 18.23 7.06 -10.75
CA ALA A 672 17.90 8.25 -9.97
C ALA A 672 19.08 8.77 -9.13
N LEU A 673 19.95 7.89 -8.66
CA LEU A 673 21.19 8.31 -8.02
C LEU A 673 22.13 8.96 -9.05
N ASP A 674 22.28 8.36 -10.23
CA ASP A 674 23.07 8.92 -11.32
C ASP A 674 22.58 10.33 -11.72
N ASN A 675 21.27 10.48 -11.95
CA ASN A 675 20.65 11.76 -12.27
C ASN A 675 20.92 12.83 -11.19
N SER A 676 20.75 12.48 -9.92
CA SER A 676 21.03 13.39 -8.81
C SER A 676 22.52 13.73 -8.69
N MET A 677 23.42 12.77 -8.92
CA MET A 677 24.86 13.00 -8.82
C MET A 677 25.40 13.83 -9.98
N ARG A 678 24.89 13.63 -11.21
CA ARG A 678 25.20 14.50 -12.36
C ARG A 678 24.88 15.96 -12.08
N ASP A 679 23.73 16.23 -11.47
CA ASP A 679 23.34 17.58 -11.05
C ASP A 679 24.20 18.11 -9.89
N VAL A 680 24.37 17.33 -8.82
CA VAL A 680 25.16 17.73 -7.64
C VAL A 680 26.62 18.02 -7.99
N MET A 681 27.21 17.22 -8.88
CA MET A 681 28.59 17.39 -9.35
C MET A 681 28.71 18.40 -10.49
N SER A 682 27.59 18.87 -11.05
CA SER A 682 27.53 19.75 -12.23
C SER A 682 28.32 19.18 -13.42
N ARG A 683 28.21 17.86 -13.63
CA ARG A 683 28.90 17.08 -14.67
C ARG A 683 27.88 16.15 -15.35
N PRO A 684 27.01 16.68 -16.22
CA PRO A 684 25.87 15.94 -16.78
C PRO A 684 26.26 14.79 -17.71
N ASP A 685 27.45 14.86 -18.30
CA ASP A 685 27.93 13.89 -19.30
C ASP A 685 28.67 12.69 -18.68
N LEU A 686 28.99 12.75 -17.38
CA LEU A 686 29.72 11.70 -16.69
C LEU A 686 28.79 10.90 -15.77
N PRO A 687 28.77 9.55 -15.88
CA PRO A 687 28.05 8.71 -14.92
C PRO A 687 28.42 9.05 -13.47
N PHE A 688 27.40 9.18 -12.63
CA PHE A 688 27.49 9.58 -11.23
C PHE A 688 28.33 10.85 -11.00
N GLY A 689 28.32 11.77 -11.96
CA GLY A 689 29.10 13.01 -11.89
C GLY A 689 30.62 12.79 -11.87
N GLY A 690 31.10 11.66 -12.38
CA GLY A 690 32.52 11.31 -12.44
C GLY A 690 33.09 10.70 -11.15
N LYS A 691 32.25 10.22 -10.23
CA LYS A 691 32.71 9.52 -9.03
C LYS A 691 33.07 8.07 -9.29
N THR A 692 33.94 7.51 -8.46
CA THR A 692 34.22 6.07 -8.43
C THR A 692 33.10 5.34 -7.70
N VAL A 693 32.32 4.55 -8.44
CA VAL A 693 31.18 3.78 -7.92
C VAL A 693 31.40 2.30 -8.19
N VAL A 694 31.33 1.48 -7.14
CA VAL A 694 31.50 0.02 -7.21
C VAL A 694 30.18 -0.64 -6.84
N PHE A 695 29.52 -1.22 -7.83
CA PHE A 695 28.35 -2.06 -7.65
C PHE A 695 28.76 -3.51 -7.41
N GLY A 696 28.11 -4.14 -6.45
CA GLY A 696 28.27 -5.54 -6.12
C GLY A 696 26.99 -6.32 -6.35
N GLY A 697 27.08 -7.53 -6.88
CA GLY A 697 25.90 -8.39 -6.94
C GLY A 697 26.16 -9.74 -7.55
N ASP A 698 25.07 -10.50 -7.63
CA ASP A 698 25.01 -11.77 -8.32
C ASP A 698 23.63 -11.88 -8.97
N PHE A 699 23.58 -11.92 -10.30
CA PHE A 699 22.32 -12.05 -11.04
C PHE A 699 21.75 -13.48 -11.02
N ARG A 700 22.48 -14.43 -10.43
CA ARG A 700 21.98 -15.78 -10.12
C ARG A 700 21.08 -15.78 -8.89
N GLN A 701 21.11 -14.69 -8.11
CA GLN A 701 20.23 -14.49 -6.97
C GLN A 701 18.90 -13.83 -7.39
N VAL A 702 18.12 -13.38 -6.41
CA VAL A 702 16.79 -12.81 -6.61
C VAL A 702 16.87 -11.50 -7.40
N LEU A 703 16.13 -11.44 -8.52
CA LEU A 703 15.95 -10.22 -9.31
C LEU A 703 15.06 -9.18 -8.60
N PRO A 704 15.01 -7.92 -9.08
CA PRO A 704 14.25 -6.88 -8.39
C PRO A 704 12.76 -7.20 -8.25
N VAL A 705 12.22 -6.88 -7.06
CA VAL A 705 10.83 -7.21 -6.75
C VAL A 705 9.87 -6.27 -7.48
N VAL A 706 9.20 -6.80 -8.51
CA VAL A 706 8.07 -6.15 -9.17
C VAL A 706 6.78 -6.80 -8.69
N ARG A 707 6.02 -6.10 -7.83
CA ARG A 707 4.77 -6.63 -7.26
C ARG A 707 3.78 -6.97 -8.37
N LYS A 708 3.42 -8.26 -8.48
CA LYS A 708 2.57 -8.82 -9.54
C LYS A 708 3.13 -8.61 -10.97
N GLY A 709 4.43 -8.37 -11.09
CA GLY A 709 5.08 -8.19 -12.38
C GLY A 709 5.19 -9.51 -13.14
N SER A 710 5.12 -9.45 -14.47
CA SER A 710 5.51 -10.55 -15.35
C SER A 710 7.04 -10.75 -15.31
N ARG A 711 7.54 -11.90 -15.79
CA ARG A 711 8.99 -12.14 -15.94
C ARG A 711 9.66 -11.03 -16.75
N ALA A 712 9.01 -10.58 -17.83
CA ALA A 712 9.51 -9.48 -18.65
C ALA A 712 9.61 -8.17 -17.87
N GLN A 713 8.62 -7.84 -17.02
CA GLN A 713 8.67 -6.64 -16.20
C GLN A 713 9.76 -6.70 -15.13
N ILE A 714 10.00 -7.87 -14.54
CA ILE A 714 11.10 -8.10 -13.60
C ILE A 714 12.45 -7.89 -14.29
N ILE A 715 12.65 -8.51 -15.46
CA ILE A 715 13.86 -8.33 -16.26
C ILE A 715 14.03 -6.87 -16.68
N ASN A 716 12.96 -6.20 -17.12
CA ASN A 716 12.99 -4.78 -17.52
C ASN A 716 13.35 -3.83 -16.36
N SER A 717 13.09 -4.26 -15.13
CA SER A 717 13.48 -3.53 -13.92
C SER A 717 14.90 -3.85 -13.44
N SER A 718 15.59 -4.84 -14.04
CA SER A 718 16.95 -5.20 -13.65
C SER A 718 17.97 -4.14 -14.05
N LEU A 719 19.04 -3.99 -13.26
CA LEU A 719 20.18 -3.13 -13.57
C LEU A 719 20.78 -3.41 -14.96
N ARG A 720 20.73 -4.66 -15.44
CA ARG A 720 21.15 -5.03 -16.81
C ARG A 720 20.38 -4.33 -17.94
N ARG A 721 19.25 -3.69 -17.63
CA ARG A 721 18.43 -2.93 -18.57
C ARG A 721 18.59 -1.42 -18.40
N SER A 722 19.50 -0.98 -17.54
CA SER A 722 19.84 0.43 -17.40
C SER A 722 20.75 0.88 -18.51
N TYR A 723 20.63 2.16 -18.92
CA TYR A 723 21.60 2.80 -19.82
C TYR A 723 23.01 2.85 -19.22
N LEU A 724 23.14 2.72 -17.90
CA LEU A 724 24.43 2.70 -17.21
C LEU A 724 25.18 1.39 -17.42
N TRP A 725 24.49 0.28 -17.70
CA TRP A 725 25.08 -1.06 -17.68
C TRP A 725 26.27 -1.22 -18.62
N ASP A 726 26.15 -0.69 -19.83
CA ASP A 726 27.19 -0.81 -20.86
C ASP A 726 28.40 0.11 -20.58
N SER A 727 28.22 1.14 -19.74
CA SER A 727 29.32 1.99 -19.26
C SER A 727 30.07 1.41 -18.07
N MET A 728 29.54 0.34 -17.44
CA MET A 728 30.18 -0.27 -16.28
C MET A 728 31.33 -1.18 -16.71
N ARG A 729 32.42 -1.13 -15.95
CA ARG A 729 33.53 -2.06 -16.04
C ARG A 729 33.23 -3.32 -15.23
N HIS A 730 33.06 -4.45 -15.92
CA HIS A 730 32.64 -5.72 -15.32
C HIS A 730 33.86 -6.51 -14.81
N LEU A 731 33.96 -6.66 -13.49
CA LEU A 731 35.00 -7.41 -12.79
C LEU A 731 34.40 -8.72 -12.28
N LYS A 732 35.02 -9.87 -12.59
CA LYS A 732 34.48 -11.19 -12.23
C LYS A 732 35.30 -11.83 -11.12
N LEU A 733 34.64 -12.28 -10.06
CA LEU A 733 35.24 -13.14 -9.04
C LEU A 733 34.72 -14.57 -9.23
N VAL A 734 35.61 -15.51 -9.51
CA VAL A 734 35.21 -16.89 -9.85
C VAL A 734 35.53 -17.86 -8.71
N ARG A 735 36.61 -17.62 -7.97
CA ARG A 735 37.06 -18.52 -6.90
C ARG A 735 36.12 -18.49 -5.68
N ASN A 736 35.46 -19.61 -5.38
CA ASN A 736 34.65 -19.76 -4.18
C ASN A 736 35.54 -19.98 -2.95
N MET A 737 35.48 -19.06 -1.98
CA MET A 737 36.26 -19.11 -0.74
C MET A 737 35.48 -19.76 0.41
N ARG A 738 34.14 -19.73 0.36
CA ARG A 738 33.26 -20.26 1.42
C ARG A 738 33.15 -21.78 1.39
N ALA A 739 33.01 -22.35 0.20
CA ALA A 739 32.89 -23.79 -0.03
C ALA A 739 34.18 -24.41 -0.62
N HIS A 740 35.35 -23.83 -0.32
CA HIS A 740 36.62 -24.28 -0.88
C HIS A 740 36.98 -25.73 -0.50
N SER A 741 36.44 -26.23 0.63
CA SER A 741 36.61 -27.60 1.09
C SER A 741 35.68 -28.62 0.42
N ASP A 742 34.70 -28.17 -0.36
CA ASP A 742 33.78 -29.02 -1.14
C ASP A 742 33.62 -28.44 -2.57
N PRO A 743 34.63 -28.65 -3.45
CA PRO A 743 34.61 -28.12 -4.82
C PRO A 743 33.42 -28.58 -5.64
N TRP A 744 32.99 -29.83 -5.41
CA TRP A 744 31.83 -30.39 -6.08
C TRP A 744 30.55 -29.63 -5.69
N PHE A 745 30.35 -29.33 -4.41
CA PHE A 745 29.17 -28.58 -3.96
C PHE A 745 29.20 -27.14 -4.47
N ALA A 746 30.38 -26.50 -4.49
CA ALA A 746 30.55 -25.18 -5.07
C ALA A 746 30.17 -25.15 -6.56
N GLU A 747 30.61 -26.14 -7.34
CA GLU A 747 30.28 -26.27 -8.77
C GLU A 747 28.79 -26.57 -8.99
N TYR A 748 28.21 -27.46 -8.18
CA TYR A 748 26.77 -27.76 -8.21
C TYR A 748 25.90 -26.52 -7.95
N LEU A 749 26.23 -25.71 -6.95
CA LEU A 749 25.52 -24.44 -6.69
C LEU A 749 25.62 -23.47 -7.87
N LEU A 750 26.77 -23.41 -8.55
CA LEU A 750 26.94 -22.60 -9.75
C LEU A 750 26.09 -23.11 -10.91
N HIS A 751 26.01 -24.43 -11.11
CA HIS A 751 25.14 -25.01 -12.13
C HIS A 751 23.67 -24.72 -11.89
N ILE A 752 23.22 -24.75 -10.64
CA ILE A 752 21.86 -24.32 -10.27
C ILE A 752 21.66 -22.85 -10.66
N GLY A 753 22.57 -21.96 -10.21
CA GLY A 753 22.47 -20.52 -10.47
C GLY A 753 22.55 -20.14 -11.96
N ASP A 754 23.33 -20.88 -12.74
CA ASP A 754 23.45 -20.72 -14.20
C ASP A 754 22.27 -21.35 -14.98
N GLY A 755 21.38 -22.10 -14.30
CA GLY A 755 20.27 -22.82 -14.92
C GLY A 755 20.70 -24.00 -15.80
N LYS A 756 21.82 -24.65 -15.45
CA LYS A 756 22.38 -25.82 -16.17
C LYS A 756 21.88 -27.16 -15.63
N GLU A 757 21.36 -27.20 -14.40
CA GLU A 757 20.81 -28.42 -13.81
C GLU A 757 19.49 -28.82 -14.46
N GLU A 758 19.24 -30.12 -14.57
CA GLU A 758 18.00 -30.64 -15.15
C GLU A 758 16.79 -30.23 -14.30
N THR A 759 15.79 -29.67 -14.97
CA THR A 759 14.53 -29.31 -14.34
C THR A 759 13.44 -30.33 -14.64
N ASN A 760 12.56 -30.58 -13.67
CA ASN A 760 11.34 -31.35 -13.92
C ASN A 760 10.36 -30.59 -14.85
N ARG A 761 9.20 -31.20 -15.14
CA ARG A 761 8.16 -30.60 -16.02
C ARG A 761 7.62 -29.25 -15.53
N ASP A 762 7.80 -28.94 -14.25
CA ASP A 762 7.38 -27.70 -13.61
C ASP A 762 8.51 -26.64 -13.54
N GLY A 763 9.70 -26.96 -14.05
CA GLY A 763 10.87 -26.07 -14.04
C GLY A 763 11.63 -26.06 -12.72
N GLU A 764 11.45 -27.07 -11.87
CA GLU A 764 12.11 -27.20 -10.56
C GLU A 764 13.34 -28.10 -10.65
N VAL A 765 14.42 -27.73 -9.96
CA VAL A 765 15.64 -28.54 -9.84
C VAL A 765 15.51 -29.47 -8.62
N ALA A 766 15.78 -30.76 -8.81
CA ALA A 766 15.79 -31.73 -7.72
C ALA A 766 17.11 -31.66 -6.94
N PHE A 767 17.06 -31.32 -5.64
CA PHE A 767 18.25 -31.34 -4.80
C PHE A 767 18.73 -32.77 -4.54
N GLN A 768 20.04 -33.00 -4.59
CA GLN A 768 20.62 -34.29 -4.26
C GLN A 768 20.37 -34.66 -2.78
N THR A 769 19.98 -35.91 -2.54
CA THR A 769 19.58 -36.46 -1.23
C THR A 769 20.62 -36.27 -0.13
N ARG A 770 21.92 -36.21 -0.46
CA ARG A 770 23.01 -35.98 0.50
C ARG A 770 23.04 -34.58 1.13
N TYR A 771 22.30 -33.60 0.57
CA TYR A 771 22.19 -32.24 1.12
C TYR A 771 20.80 -31.95 1.72
N VAL A 772 19.92 -32.97 1.78
CA VAL A 772 18.63 -32.86 2.46
C VAL A 772 18.85 -33.18 3.94
N CYS A 773 18.84 -32.15 4.79
CA CYS A 773 18.92 -32.36 6.23
C CYS A 773 17.61 -33.02 6.72
N GLN A 774 17.68 -34.29 7.16
CA GLN A 774 16.57 -34.97 7.81
C GLN A 774 16.60 -34.67 9.31
N GLU A 775 15.96 -33.57 9.73
CA GLU A 775 15.55 -33.40 11.13
C GLU A 775 14.06 -33.71 11.28
N LEU A 776 13.77 -34.70 12.12
CA LEU A 776 12.49 -34.95 12.81
C LEU A 776 11.21 -34.61 12.02
N GLY A 777 10.96 -35.36 10.94
CA GLY A 777 9.62 -35.50 10.36
C GLY A 777 9.10 -34.29 9.58
N ARG A 778 9.93 -33.30 9.25
CA ARG A 778 9.57 -32.22 8.33
C ARG A 778 10.68 -32.00 7.29
N THR A 779 10.35 -32.24 6.03
CA THR A 779 11.20 -31.83 4.90
C THR A 779 11.20 -30.30 4.85
N LEU A 780 12.28 -29.68 5.31
CA LEU A 780 12.53 -28.25 5.12
C LEU A 780 13.21 -28.05 3.77
N THR A 781 12.47 -27.51 2.80
CA THR A 781 13.06 -27.00 1.56
C THR A 781 13.77 -25.69 1.90
N LEU A 782 15.11 -25.70 1.96
CA LEU A 782 15.92 -24.49 1.97
C LEU A 782 15.76 -23.81 0.60
N ILE A 783 14.92 -22.78 0.54
CA ILE A 783 14.88 -21.84 -0.58
C ILE A 783 15.95 -20.79 -0.27
N HIS A 784 17.06 -20.86 -1.00
CA HIS A 784 18.06 -19.80 -1.01
C HIS A 784 17.82 -18.82 -2.16
#